data_AF-A0A7W8LMI0-F1
#
_entry.id   AF-A0A7W8LMI0-F1
#
_cell.length_a   1.000
_cell.length_b   1.000
_cell.length_c   1.000
_cell.angle_alpha   90.00
_cell.angle_beta   90.00
_cell.angle_gamma   90.00
#
_symmetry.space_group_name_H-M   'P 1'
#
loop_
_entity.id
_entity.type
_entity.pdbx_description
1 polymer ?
#
loop_
_entity_poly.entity_id
_entity_poly.type
_entity_poly.pdbx_seq_one_letter_code
_entity_poly.pdbx_strand_id
1 'polypeptide(L)'
;MTFSTNKFGGNDTARNETLFTTGNGNLGFRGDTEEKTGTSHKGTYINGFYDSEPIIYGETAYGYAKNHETILNLPDPKRIELCVDGHKFNMFDEGCNVTDFKLELDEEKGILTRRTDWNFKGKSSISLVSERLVSFTHEDCAAIRYTVTNKSSEAEKISVSSCLDIETGNILAEDDPRIGAKFRHQPLVIDQTYPFGKEMSFISHTQNSGLLLSGGVISLLELDGKEERWQHTSSPVFSNISLFIPSCSSTFTLEAGKSFTLLKFIAYCHSKEDDESLEKLHERTLKTCSDFASLGFEKIKKEQADFLSSFWKIADINIEENEFAASKGKSSCEDALRFNLFHLLQSAGRNGKVSIAAKGLTSEGYEGHFFWDTESYVCPVFTYTSPLVAKKLLEYRASILDKARERAKVMSVKGALYPWRTISGEETSAYFPAGSAQYHINADIIFALNRYLNAHGEQSDFGFDEKLAGEMAAETARMWASLGSFESYKDGKFCINDVTGPDEYTAIVNNNAFTNLMARENLEISARRAGKFASESEKSEWKHIAENMYIPFDKEAGIYPQDDSFMAKADWDFENTPKKNYPLLLHYHPLVIYRHRVLKQPDLVLAQFLLSRRFTLAEKIRNFNFYEKYTTGDSALSHCIMSIMACESGDRAKALDYFNKTVRMDIDDVNGNSRDGIHTACMAGSWMSVVYGFAGFKDYGGEYSFNPQLPKEWKKLSFSLAIRGAILDISLTQNEAVYSLRDSSVPLDLCHRNEKFLLKAGEKRTFSLNPKLSAVLFDLDGVITNTAPLHFAAWKKMAEEEGLKFDENMNKKLLGISREESLEVILSENGADWSEEKKASWCTKKNEIYKESLSTLTEKDILPGIKKLLEDLKAHSVPAALASSSKNAPKILERLGLTEYFTAVADAGRVQKAKPEPDLFLEAAEKASAWYSDCVGVEDAEAGVSAIRKAGMKSVGIETTVKLPQADLRLATTGDLTYEKLLALMED
;
A
#
# COMPACT_ATOMS: atom_id res chain seq x y z
N MET A 1 -9.50 7.53 21.11
CA MET A 1 -8.27 6.94 20.54
C MET A 1 -7.10 7.80 21.02
N THR A 2 -6.07 7.21 21.65
CA THR A 2 -4.95 8.00 22.18
C THR A 2 -3.65 7.19 22.14
N PHE A 3 -2.69 7.68 21.38
CA PHE A 3 -1.32 7.18 21.38
C PHE A 3 -0.50 7.90 22.46
N SER A 4 0.24 7.18 23.30
CA SER A 4 1.00 7.82 24.39
C SER A 4 2.31 7.13 24.73
N THR A 5 3.22 7.88 25.34
CA THR A 5 4.47 7.38 25.89
C THR A 5 4.81 8.10 27.20
N ASN A 6 5.38 7.34 28.14
CA ASN A 6 6.00 7.88 29.35
C ASN A 6 7.53 7.97 29.22
N LYS A 7 8.08 7.52 28.08
CA LYS A 7 9.51 7.55 27.82
C LYS A 7 9.91 8.91 27.29
N PHE A 8 10.93 9.49 27.90
CA PHE A 8 11.49 10.79 27.53
C PHE A 8 13.02 10.75 27.61
N GLY A 9 13.70 11.38 26.65
CA GLY A 9 15.16 11.43 26.59
C GLY A 9 15.84 10.21 25.95
N GLY A 10 17.16 10.30 25.81
CA GLY A 10 17.99 9.21 25.27
C GLY A 10 17.75 8.90 23.79
N ASN A 11 17.89 7.64 23.41
CA ASN A 11 17.75 7.17 22.02
C ASN A 11 16.31 7.27 21.49
N ASP A 12 15.31 7.42 22.36
CA ASP A 12 13.90 7.48 21.97
C ASP A 12 13.45 8.88 21.50
N THR A 13 14.21 9.96 21.80
CA THR A 13 13.80 11.35 21.54
C THR A 13 13.47 11.59 20.07
N ALA A 14 14.40 11.30 19.15
CA ALA A 14 14.23 11.62 17.74
C ALA A 14 13.05 10.88 17.09
N ARG A 15 12.81 9.63 17.51
CA ARG A 15 11.64 8.85 17.08
C ARG A 15 10.36 9.45 17.64
N ASN A 16 10.30 9.77 18.94
CA ASN A 16 9.10 10.32 19.55
C ASN A 16 8.72 11.68 18.92
N GLU A 17 9.70 12.52 18.58
CA GLU A 17 9.43 13.75 17.85
C GLU A 17 8.75 13.51 16.50
N THR A 18 9.08 12.43 15.80
CA THR A 18 8.35 12.02 14.60
C THR A 18 6.93 11.57 14.96
N LEU A 19 6.79 10.60 15.87
CA LEU A 19 5.51 9.93 16.15
C LEU A 19 4.45 10.87 16.74
N PHE A 20 4.88 11.91 17.45
CA PHE A 20 4.00 12.90 18.09
C PHE A 20 3.88 14.21 17.30
N THR A 21 4.17 14.17 15.99
CA THR A 21 3.92 15.30 15.08
C THR A 21 2.43 15.65 15.02
N THR A 22 2.12 16.94 14.96
CA THR A 22 0.79 17.48 14.67
C THR A 22 0.83 18.25 13.35
N GLY A 23 -0.12 18.02 12.44
CA GLY A 23 -0.21 18.74 11.17
C GLY A 23 -1.64 18.82 10.62
N ASN A 24 -1.80 19.48 9.47
CA ASN A 24 -3.10 19.65 8.81
C ASN A 24 -3.02 19.54 7.27
N GLY A 25 -1.97 18.91 6.73
CA GLY A 25 -1.72 18.78 5.29
C GLY A 25 -1.07 19.99 4.62
N ASN A 26 -1.07 21.15 5.29
CA ASN A 26 -0.36 22.36 4.88
C ASN A 26 0.78 22.67 5.83
N LEU A 27 0.51 22.83 7.13
CA LEU A 27 1.48 23.09 8.18
C LEU A 27 1.74 21.81 8.99
N GLY A 28 2.98 21.59 9.41
CA GLY A 28 3.39 20.49 10.28
C GLY A 28 4.36 20.93 11.36
N PHE A 29 4.08 20.53 12.60
CA PHE A 29 4.92 20.75 13.77
C PHE A 29 5.36 19.41 14.33
N ARG A 30 6.68 19.15 14.28
CA ARG A 30 7.28 17.95 14.91
C ARG A 30 6.90 17.88 16.38
N GLY A 31 6.81 16.65 16.91
CA GLY A 31 6.57 16.32 18.32
C GLY A 31 7.64 16.77 19.30
N ASP A 32 8.49 17.75 18.92
CA ASP A 32 9.49 18.34 19.78
C ASP A 32 8.86 19.20 20.89
N THR A 33 9.62 19.38 21.97
CA THR A 33 9.23 20.14 23.16
C THR A 33 9.10 21.64 22.87
N GLU A 34 8.40 22.41 23.70
CA GLU A 34 8.37 23.87 23.51
C GLU A 34 9.70 24.53 23.90
N GLU A 35 10.52 23.90 24.75
CA GLU A 35 11.82 24.45 25.14
C GLU A 35 12.91 24.17 24.10
N LYS A 36 13.94 25.02 24.01
CA LYS A 36 15.09 24.76 23.11
C LYS A 36 15.89 23.52 23.51
N THR A 37 15.95 23.21 24.80
CA THR A 37 16.64 22.02 25.33
C THR A 37 15.73 20.80 25.27
N GLY A 38 16.31 19.62 25.06
CA GLY A 38 15.56 18.36 25.16
C GLY A 38 14.92 17.86 23.88
N THR A 39 15.26 18.48 22.76
CA THR A 39 14.88 18.07 21.41
C THR A 39 16.08 17.55 20.65
N SER A 40 15.86 16.60 19.75
CA SER A 40 16.83 16.18 18.75
C SER A 40 16.80 17.10 17.54
N HIS A 41 15.60 17.43 17.04
CA HIS A 41 15.43 18.32 15.89
C HIS A 41 14.12 19.13 15.98
N LYS A 42 14.24 20.46 16.05
CA LYS A 42 13.11 21.39 15.92
C LYS A 42 12.59 21.35 14.50
N GLY A 43 11.34 20.92 14.30
CA GLY A 43 10.73 20.91 12.96
C GLY A 43 9.48 21.76 12.85
N THR A 44 9.51 22.68 11.90
CA THR A 44 8.33 23.40 11.42
C THR A 44 8.35 23.39 9.91
N TYR A 45 7.31 22.83 9.28
CA TYR A 45 7.29 22.62 7.83
C TYR A 45 6.00 23.13 7.21
N ILE A 46 6.09 23.74 6.04
CA ILE A 46 4.94 23.99 5.16
C ILE A 46 5.08 23.07 3.95
N ASN A 47 4.00 22.33 3.66
CA ASN A 47 3.94 21.39 2.55
C ASN A 47 4.16 22.12 1.23
N GLY A 48 5.11 21.64 0.44
CA GLY A 48 5.47 22.27 -0.83
C GLY A 48 6.20 23.60 -0.72
N PHE A 49 6.64 24.04 0.47
CA PHE A 49 7.54 25.18 0.63
C PHE A 49 8.99 24.69 0.65
N TYR A 50 9.72 24.99 -0.42
CA TYR A 50 11.04 24.43 -0.69
C TYR A 50 12.01 25.49 -1.20
N ASP A 51 13.31 25.20 -1.12
CA ASP A 51 14.31 25.86 -1.96
C ASP A 51 14.96 24.84 -2.89
N SER A 52 15.59 25.34 -3.96
CA SER A 52 16.22 24.51 -4.99
C SER A 52 17.73 24.72 -5.02
N GLU A 53 18.48 23.73 -5.46
CA GLU A 53 19.94 23.87 -5.62
C GLU A 53 20.44 22.98 -6.77
N PRO A 54 21.42 23.46 -7.59
CA PRO A 54 21.93 22.69 -8.72
C PRO A 54 22.55 21.35 -8.30
N ILE A 55 22.17 20.29 -8.99
CA ILE A 55 22.77 18.97 -8.82
C ILE A 55 24.16 18.99 -9.45
N ILE A 56 25.19 18.60 -8.68
CA ILE A 56 26.53 18.40 -9.22
C ILE A 56 26.66 16.94 -9.64
N TYR A 57 26.86 16.74 -10.94
CA TYR A 57 27.24 15.46 -11.50
C TYR A 57 28.73 15.42 -11.79
N GLY A 58 29.36 14.25 -11.59
CA GLY A 58 30.72 14.01 -12.07
C GLY A 58 30.81 14.05 -13.61
N GLU A 59 29.76 13.57 -14.27
CA GLU A 59 29.57 13.66 -15.72
C GLU A 59 28.12 14.07 -16.01
N THR A 60 27.93 15.15 -16.76
CA THR A 60 26.58 15.64 -17.10
C THR A 60 26.12 15.01 -18.41
N ALA A 61 24.81 14.74 -18.50
CA ALA A 61 24.17 14.33 -19.75
C ALA A 61 22.91 15.18 -20.00
N TYR A 62 22.52 15.30 -21.28
CA TYR A 62 21.29 15.98 -21.63
C TYR A 62 20.09 15.29 -20.99
N GLY A 63 19.18 16.07 -20.42
CA GLY A 63 17.96 15.56 -19.78
C GLY A 63 18.13 15.07 -18.34
N TYR A 64 19.32 15.14 -17.76
CA TYR A 64 19.47 14.98 -16.31
C TYR A 64 18.71 16.08 -15.55
N ALA A 65 18.22 15.73 -14.36
CA ALA A 65 17.63 16.70 -13.44
C ALA A 65 18.64 17.82 -13.20
N LYS A 66 18.19 19.07 -13.25
CA LYS A 66 19.11 20.21 -13.09
C LYS A 66 19.28 20.58 -11.62
N ASN A 67 18.18 20.54 -10.88
CA ASN A 67 18.11 20.98 -9.50
C ASN A 67 17.53 19.85 -8.64
N HIS A 68 17.97 19.78 -7.40
CA HIS A 68 17.19 19.14 -6.37
C HIS A 68 16.33 20.20 -5.70
N GLU A 69 15.21 19.79 -5.15
CA GLU A 69 14.30 20.63 -4.36
C GLU A 69 14.30 20.06 -2.95
N THR A 70 14.29 20.90 -1.91
CA THR A 70 14.20 20.38 -0.53
C THR A 70 13.26 21.24 0.28
N ILE A 71 12.30 20.58 0.96
CA ILE A 71 11.42 21.22 1.93
C ILE A 71 12.23 21.91 3.02
N LEU A 72 11.85 23.13 3.41
CA LEU A 72 12.61 23.89 4.39
C LEU A 72 12.10 23.69 5.80
N ASN A 73 13.04 23.58 6.74
CA ASN A 73 12.75 23.76 8.17
C ASN A 73 12.64 25.26 8.45
N LEU A 74 11.47 25.70 8.90
CA LEU A 74 11.12 27.10 9.05
C LEU A 74 11.40 27.61 10.47
N PRO A 75 11.41 28.94 10.68
CA PRO A 75 11.47 29.54 12.02
C PRO A 75 10.49 28.85 12.98
N ASP A 76 10.93 28.61 14.21
CA ASP A 76 10.15 27.87 15.20
C ASP A 76 9.32 28.81 16.09
N PRO A 77 7.99 28.90 15.87
CA PRO A 77 7.12 29.71 16.70
C PRO A 77 6.76 29.01 18.01
N LYS A 78 7.13 27.74 18.20
CA LYS A 78 6.72 26.93 19.35
C LYS A 78 7.52 27.29 20.60
N ARG A 79 8.69 27.93 20.43
CA ARG A 79 9.66 28.15 21.49
C ARG A 79 9.08 28.92 22.69
N ILE A 80 9.17 28.31 23.87
CA ILE A 80 8.84 28.90 25.17
C ILE A 80 10.02 28.64 26.11
N GLU A 81 10.49 29.66 26.80
CA GLU A 81 11.55 29.54 27.81
C GLU A 81 10.97 29.84 29.19
N LEU A 82 11.19 28.93 30.14
CA LEU A 82 10.73 29.04 31.51
C LEU A 82 11.92 29.04 32.47
N CYS A 83 11.85 29.86 33.50
CA CYS A 83 12.79 29.90 34.60
C CYS A 83 12.03 29.99 35.93
N VAL A 84 12.42 29.17 36.89
CA VAL A 84 11.82 29.07 38.23
C VAL A 84 12.91 29.37 39.25
N ASP A 85 12.75 30.42 40.05
CA ASP A 85 13.72 30.86 41.06
C ASP A 85 15.15 31.05 40.54
N GLY A 86 15.26 31.55 39.30
CA GLY A 86 16.56 31.75 38.64
C GLY A 86 17.16 30.49 38.01
N HIS A 87 16.48 29.34 38.10
CA HIS A 87 16.85 28.10 37.43
C HIS A 87 16.05 27.91 36.14
N LYS A 88 16.75 27.75 35.01
CA LYS A 88 16.12 27.45 33.72
C LYS A 88 15.40 26.11 33.82
N PHE A 89 14.16 26.04 33.33
CA PHE A 89 13.46 24.78 33.16
C PHE A 89 14.21 23.95 32.11
N ASN A 90 14.78 22.86 32.57
CA ASN A 90 15.42 21.85 31.73
C ASN A 90 15.21 20.51 32.40
N MET A 91 14.72 19.54 31.63
CA MET A 91 14.47 18.18 32.10
C MET A 91 15.75 17.36 32.25
N PHE A 92 16.88 17.83 31.72
CA PHE A 92 18.16 17.09 31.67
C PHE A 92 19.27 17.66 32.55
N ASP A 93 19.04 18.78 33.24
CA ASP A 93 20.08 19.42 34.05
C ASP A 93 20.41 18.62 35.33
N GLU A 94 21.67 18.68 35.76
CA GLU A 94 22.09 18.10 37.03
C GLU A 94 21.34 18.74 38.22
N GLY A 95 20.60 17.93 38.98
CA GLY A 95 19.76 18.38 40.10
C GLY A 95 18.29 18.57 39.77
N CYS A 96 17.89 18.38 38.50
CA CYS A 96 16.51 18.18 38.09
C CYS A 96 16.06 16.74 38.39
N ASN A 97 14.83 16.60 38.88
CA ASN A 97 14.12 15.33 39.02
C ASN A 97 12.73 15.47 38.39
N VAL A 98 12.53 14.81 37.24
CA VAL A 98 11.21 14.69 36.60
C VAL A 98 10.50 13.48 37.22
N THR A 99 9.44 13.72 37.99
CA THR A 99 8.73 12.68 38.73
C THR A 99 7.57 12.06 37.95
N ASP A 100 7.02 12.81 36.99
CA ASP A 100 6.01 12.33 36.06
C ASP A 100 6.25 12.96 34.68
N PHE A 101 6.18 12.14 33.64
CA PHE A 101 6.23 12.59 32.25
C PHE A 101 5.27 11.75 31.42
N LYS A 102 4.42 12.44 30.65
CA LYS A 102 3.53 11.80 29.68
C LYS A 102 3.38 12.65 28.43
N LEU A 103 3.54 12.02 27.29
CA LEU A 103 3.24 12.60 25.98
C LEU A 103 2.09 11.82 25.35
N GLU A 104 1.02 12.51 24.96
CA GLU A 104 -0.23 11.93 24.45
C GLU A 104 -0.64 12.62 23.16
N LEU A 105 -0.87 11.86 22.10
CA LEU A 105 -1.51 12.31 20.87
C LEU A 105 -2.95 11.78 20.86
N ASP A 106 -3.91 12.68 21.01
CA ASP A 106 -5.34 12.37 20.90
C ASP A 106 -5.75 12.45 19.42
N GLU A 107 -5.90 11.31 18.76
CA GLU A 107 -6.17 11.22 17.31
C GLU A 107 -7.62 11.59 16.96
N GLU A 108 -8.54 11.55 17.93
CA GLU A 108 -9.92 12.00 17.75
C GLU A 108 -10.02 13.53 17.77
N LYS A 109 -9.12 14.20 18.52
CA LYS A 109 -9.11 15.66 18.66
C LYS A 109 -7.97 16.35 17.93
N GLY A 110 -6.96 15.61 17.47
CA GLY A 110 -5.76 16.12 16.80
C GLY A 110 -4.92 17.00 17.72
N ILE A 111 -4.80 16.62 18.99
CA ILE A 111 -4.11 17.41 20.01
C ILE A 111 -2.97 16.61 20.61
N LEU A 112 -1.78 17.21 20.59
CA LEU A 112 -0.65 16.74 21.38
C LEU A 112 -0.72 17.34 22.78
N THR A 113 -0.67 16.51 23.80
CA THR A 113 -0.59 16.92 25.20
C THR A 113 0.70 16.40 25.82
N ARG A 114 1.47 17.28 26.44
CA ARG A 114 2.63 16.94 27.28
C ARG A 114 2.33 17.30 28.72
N ARG A 115 2.56 16.37 29.64
CA ARG A 115 2.52 16.58 31.09
C ARG A 115 3.91 16.33 31.66
N THR A 116 4.39 17.23 32.51
CA THR A 116 5.71 17.11 33.12
C THR A 116 5.68 17.68 34.54
N ASP A 117 5.90 16.82 35.53
CA ASP A 117 6.12 17.24 36.91
C ASP A 117 7.62 17.36 37.16
N TRP A 118 8.08 18.59 37.37
CA TRP A 118 9.48 18.95 37.45
C TRP A 118 9.82 19.44 38.85
N ASN A 119 10.89 18.90 39.41
CA ASN A 119 11.43 19.30 40.70
C ASN A 119 12.91 19.64 40.58
N PHE A 120 13.33 20.77 41.15
CA PHE A 120 14.74 21.15 41.20
C PHE A 120 15.26 21.12 42.64
N LYS A 121 16.21 20.21 42.90
CA LYS A 121 16.88 20.01 44.20
C LYS A 121 15.93 19.89 45.40
N GLY A 122 14.68 19.45 45.17
CA GLY A 122 13.65 19.30 46.21
C GLY A 122 13.14 20.62 46.82
N LYS A 123 13.39 21.77 46.18
CA LYS A 123 12.96 23.10 46.66
C LYS A 123 11.88 23.71 45.78
N SER A 124 12.16 23.84 44.49
CA SER A 124 11.21 24.35 43.50
C SER A 124 10.53 23.21 42.77
N SER A 125 9.21 23.23 42.71
CA SER A 125 8.38 22.18 42.13
C SER A 125 7.28 22.80 41.27
N ILE A 126 7.15 22.34 40.03
CA ILE A 126 6.07 22.75 39.14
C ILE A 126 5.44 21.54 38.45
N SER A 127 4.19 21.72 38.02
CA SER A 127 3.53 20.85 37.06
C SER A 127 3.26 21.63 35.78
N LEU A 128 3.77 21.13 34.67
CA LEU A 128 3.62 21.70 33.34
C LEU A 128 2.64 20.84 32.51
N VAL A 129 1.65 21.49 31.92
CA VAL A 129 0.79 20.91 30.88
C VAL A 129 0.87 21.77 29.62
N SER A 130 1.39 21.20 28.53
CA SER A 130 1.33 21.80 27.20
C SER A 130 0.30 21.07 26.34
N GLU A 131 -0.58 21.80 25.68
CA GLU A 131 -1.46 21.30 24.63
C GLU A 131 -1.16 22.03 23.32
N ARG A 132 -0.98 21.28 22.24
CA ARG A 132 -0.66 21.82 20.91
C ARG A 132 -1.54 21.21 19.84
N LEU A 133 -1.96 22.05 18.89
CA LEU A 133 -2.63 21.62 17.68
C LEU A 133 -2.22 22.45 16.47
N VAL A 134 -2.30 21.83 15.29
CA VAL A 134 -2.21 22.47 13.99
C VAL A 134 -3.58 22.31 13.33
N SER A 135 -4.25 23.42 13.01
CA SER A 135 -5.71 23.43 12.79
C SER A 135 -6.12 22.79 11.46
N PHE A 136 -6.99 21.79 11.49
CA PHE A 136 -7.60 21.25 10.27
C PHE A 136 -8.61 22.18 9.59
N THR A 137 -9.14 23.18 10.30
CA THR A 137 -10.16 24.11 9.79
C THR A 137 -9.59 25.46 9.33
N HIS A 138 -8.35 25.77 9.74
CA HIS A 138 -7.61 26.97 9.34
C HIS A 138 -6.21 26.55 8.87
N GLU A 139 -6.04 26.40 7.56
CA GLU A 139 -4.87 25.72 6.94
C GLU A 139 -3.50 26.31 7.34
N ASP A 140 -3.45 27.61 7.61
CA ASP A 140 -2.23 28.36 7.91
C ASP A 140 -1.94 28.46 9.42
N CYS A 141 -2.81 27.90 10.28
CA CYS A 141 -2.84 28.24 11.72
C CYS A 141 -2.52 27.08 12.66
N ALA A 142 -1.91 27.42 13.79
CA ALA A 142 -1.66 26.50 14.91
C ALA A 142 -1.81 27.21 16.26
N ALA A 143 -2.02 26.44 17.33
CA ALA A 143 -2.16 26.98 18.68
C ALA A 143 -1.43 26.13 19.72
N ILE A 144 -0.90 26.80 20.75
CA ILE A 144 -0.30 26.19 21.94
C ILE A 144 -0.96 26.79 23.18
N ARG A 145 -1.35 25.92 24.13
CA ARG A 145 -1.70 26.29 25.50
C ARG A 145 -0.67 25.69 26.44
N TYR A 146 0.06 26.54 27.16
CA TYR A 146 1.13 26.15 28.07
C TYR A 146 0.79 26.62 29.48
N THR A 147 0.39 25.68 30.35
CA THR A 147 -0.06 25.97 31.71
C THR A 147 0.94 25.42 32.72
N VAL A 148 1.41 26.27 33.62
CA VAL A 148 2.33 25.90 34.70
C VAL A 148 1.66 26.16 36.03
N THR A 149 1.70 25.16 36.92
CA THR A 149 1.18 25.25 38.28
C THR A 149 2.33 25.15 39.27
N ASN A 150 2.41 26.07 40.23
CA ASN A 150 3.35 25.96 41.34
C ASN A 150 2.92 24.82 42.27
N LYS A 151 3.78 23.81 42.43
CA LYS A 151 3.58 22.65 43.30
C LYS A 151 4.42 22.72 44.59
N SER A 152 5.29 23.73 44.72
CA SER A 152 6.02 24.02 45.96
C SER A 152 5.06 24.45 47.07
N SER A 153 5.55 24.37 48.31
CA SER A 153 4.87 24.94 49.48
C SER A 153 5.03 26.47 49.60
N GLU A 154 5.99 27.05 48.89
CA GLU A 154 6.32 28.47 48.91
C GLU A 154 6.02 29.13 47.54
N ALA A 155 5.96 30.46 47.53
CA ALA A 155 5.81 31.21 46.29
C ALA A 155 7.12 31.21 45.50
N GLU A 156 7.03 31.01 44.18
CA GLU A 156 8.19 30.90 43.30
C GLU A 156 8.28 32.12 42.39
N LYS A 157 9.50 32.61 42.13
CA LYS A 157 9.74 33.65 41.14
C LYS A 157 9.80 33.01 39.75
N ILE A 158 8.81 33.30 38.92
CA ILE A 158 8.70 32.80 37.56
C ILE A 158 9.19 33.85 36.57
N SER A 159 10.01 33.44 35.61
CA SER A 159 10.25 34.18 34.37
C SER A 159 9.85 33.30 33.19
N VAL A 160 9.00 33.83 32.32
CA VAL A 160 8.52 33.15 31.10
C VAL A 160 8.77 34.03 29.89
N SER A 161 9.23 33.42 28.81
CA SER A 161 9.42 34.07 27.51
C SER A 161 8.73 33.29 26.40
N SER A 162 7.95 34.00 25.58
CA SER A 162 7.46 33.48 24.31
C SER A 162 8.40 33.94 23.20
N CYS A 163 8.90 33.01 22.40
CA CYS A 163 9.86 33.29 21.34
C CYS A 163 9.33 32.89 19.96
N LEU A 164 9.88 33.53 18.92
CA LEU A 164 9.81 33.10 17.52
C LEU A 164 11.26 32.87 17.06
N ASP A 165 11.69 31.60 17.05
CA ASP A 165 13.09 31.25 16.83
C ASP A 165 13.43 31.20 15.33
N ILE A 166 14.12 32.23 14.85
CA ILE A 166 14.53 32.36 13.44
C ILE A 166 15.86 31.66 13.13
N GLU A 167 16.47 30.95 14.09
CA GLU A 167 17.77 30.29 13.94
C GLU A 167 17.65 28.83 13.49
N THR A 168 16.44 28.30 13.34
CA THR A 168 16.23 26.92 12.90
C THR A 168 16.66 26.73 11.45
N GLY A 169 17.09 25.51 11.13
CA GLY A 169 17.55 25.14 9.80
C GLY A 169 17.44 23.64 9.55
N ASN A 170 17.60 23.26 8.29
CA ASN A 170 17.54 21.89 7.83
C ASN A 170 18.67 21.01 8.43
N ILE A 171 18.42 19.71 8.56
CA ILE A 171 19.45 18.70 8.83
C ILE A 171 20.28 18.53 7.56
N LEU A 172 21.60 18.64 7.65
CA LEU A 172 22.49 18.44 6.50
C LEU A 172 22.65 16.94 6.21
N ALA A 173 22.72 16.59 4.92
CA ALA A 173 22.86 15.20 4.48
C ALA A 173 24.15 14.52 5.01
N GLU A 174 24.00 13.26 5.44
CA GLU A 174 25.10 12.33 5.74
C GLU A 174 25.34 11.37 4.53
N ASP A 175 25.98 10.21 4.73
CA ASP A 175 26.30 9.26 3.66
C ASP A 175 25.07 8.59 2.99
N ASP A 176 23.90 8.60 3.63
CA ASP A 176 22.66 8.04 3.07
C ASP A 176 22.01 9.04 2.08
N PRO A 177 21.92 8.71 0.78
CA PRO A 177 21.39 9.62 -0.24
C PRO A 177 19.90 9.95 -0.08
N ARG A 178 19.18 9.28 0.83
CA ARG A 178 17.75 9.46 1.11
C ARG A 178 17.46 10.48 2.22
N ILE A 179 18.47 10.96 2.96
CA ILE A 179 18.31 11.76 4.18
C ILE A 179 19.08 13.08 4.08
N GLY A 180 18.44 14.16 4.55
CA GLY A 180 19.05 15.47 4.80
C GLY A 180 19.13 16.37 3.57
N ALA A 181 19.20 17.67 3.84
CA ALA A 181 19.29 18.72 2.84
C ALA A 181 20.73 18.86 2.29
N LYS A 182 20.82 19.19 1.00
CA LYS A 182 22.09 19.35 0.27
C LYS A 182 22.35 20.82 -0.11
N PHE A 183 21.98 21.74 0.77
CA PHE A 183 22.20 23.18 0.57
C PHE A 183 23.66 23.57 0.79
N ARG A 184 24.19 24.44 -0.08
CA ARG A 184 25.52 25.09 0.08
C ARG A 184 25.44 26.51 0.63
N HIS A 185 24.23 27.02 0.76
CA HIS A 185 23.89 28.36 1.19
C HIS A 185 22.81 28.30 2.28
N GLN A 186 22.48 29.44 2.88
CA GLN A 186 21.34 29.53 3.77
C GLN A 186 20.06 29.62 2.90
N PRO A 187 19.21 28.58 2.86
CA PRO A 187 18.13 28.50 1.87
C PRO A 187 16.98 29.49 2.16
N LEU A 188 16.80 29.86 3.42
CA LEU A 188 15.80 30.85 3.84
C LEU A 188 16.49 32.12 4.33
N VAL A 189 16.19 33.25 3.68
CA VAL A 189 16.68 34.57 4.06
C VAL A 189 15.60 35.29 4.87
N ILE A 190 15.91 35.66 6.11
CA ILE A 190 15.02 36.48 6.94
C ILE A 190 15.22 37.96 6.57
N ASP A 191 14.24 38.55 5.92
CA ASP A 191 14.31 39.94 5.49
C ASP A 191 14.14 40.90 6.68
N GLN A 192 13.13 40.65 7.51
CA GLN A 192 12.81 41.52 8.64
C GLN A 192 11.99 40.82 9.72
N THR A 193 12.17 41.26 10.98
CA THR A 193 11.32 40.86 12.12
C THR A 193 10.61 42.05 12.75
N TYR A 194 9.40 41.82 13.28
CA TYR A 194 8.54 42.82 13.91
C TYR A 194 8.02 42.34 15.27
N PRO A 195 8.84 42.39 16.33
CA PRO A 195 8.38 42.17 17.70
C PRO A 195 7.72 43.44 18.26
N PHE A 196 6.46 43.35 18.70
CA PHE A 196 5.75 44.45 19.37
C PHE A 196 4.75 43.95 20.42
N GLY A 197 5.03 44.20 21.69
CA GLY A 197 4.16 43.81 22.80
C GLY A 197 3.93 42.29 22.83
N LYS A 198 2.69 41.88 22.52
CA LYS A 198 2.26 40.47 22.46
C LYS A 198 2.37 39.83 21.09
N GLU A 199 2.70 40.61 20.07
CA GLU A 199 2.73 40.20 18.67
C GLU A 199 4.18 40.11 18.20
N MET A 200 4.51 39.05 17.47
CA MET A 200 5.81 38.86 16.84
C MET A 200 5.57 38.32 15.44
N SER A 201 6.29 38.85 14.46
CA SER A 201 6.22 38.35 13.09
C SER A 201 7.54 38.49 12.36
N PHE A 202 7.66 37.80 11.25
CA PHE A 202 8.78 37.92 10.33
C PHE A 202 8.32 37.81 8.88
N ILE A 203 9.11 38.36 7.99
CA ILE A 203 9.03 38.14 6.54
C ILE A 203 10.36 37.58 6.05
N SER A 204 10.27 36.73 5.03
CA SER A 204 11.41 36.00 4.48
C SER A 204 11.15 35.57 3.05
N HIS A 205 12.22 35.23 2.35
CA HIS A 205 12.16 34.59 1.05
C HIS A 205 13.18 33.46 0.94
N THR A 206 12.90 32.52 0.06
CA THR A 206 13.84 31.46 -0.32
C THR A 206 14.84 32.00 -1.33
N GLN A 207 16.08 31.51 -1.26
CA GLN A 207 17.17 32.12 -2.01
C GLN A 207 17.13 31.79 -3.51
N ASN A 208 16.85 30.55 -3.89
CA ASN A 208 16.89 30.13 -5.30
C ASN A 208 15.49 29.96 -5.92
N SER A 209 14.51 29.44 -5.17
CA SER A 209 13.13 29.24 -5.65
C SER A 209 12.29 30.54 -5.60
N GLY A 210 12.71 31.54 -4.83
CA GLY A 210 12.06 32.86 -4.76
C GLY A 210 10.69 32.88 -4.09
N LEU A 211 10.28 31.78 -3.45
CA LEU A 211 9.07 31.68 -2.65
C LEU A 211 9.12 32.64 -1.46
N LEU A 212 8.00 33.31 -1.21
CA LEU A 212 7.84 34.27 -0.11
C LEU A 212 7.16 33.62 1.09
N LEU A 213 7.58 33.97 2.30
CA LEU A 213 7.05 33.45 3.56
C LEU A 213 6.91 34.56 4.61
N SER A 214 5.79 34.53 5.33
CA SER A 214 5.56 35.37 6.49
C SER A 214 4.97 34.52 7.63
N GLY A 215 5.53 34.67 8.82
CA GLY A 215 5.08 34.00 10.03
C GLY A 215 4.69 35.01 11.10
N GLY A 216 3.62 34.72 11.86
CA GLY A 216 3.09 35.57 12.92
C GLY A 216 2.73 34.76 14.17
N VAL A 217 2.93 35.37 15.34
CA VAL A 217 2.61 34.81 16.64
C VAL A 217 1.97 35.88 17.53
N ILE A 218 0.80 35.58 18.09
CA ILE A 218 0.17 36.36 19.16
C ILE A 218 0.26 35.55 20.45
N SER A 219 0.90 36.11 21.48
CA SER A 219 1.15 35.46 22.77
C SER A 219 0.35 36.12 23.89
N LEU A 220 -0.66 35.44 24.43
CA LEU A 220 -1.45 35.93 25.58
C LEU A 220 -0.96 35.26 26.86
N LEU A 221 -0.60 36.06 27.86
CA LEU A 221 -0.22 35.58 29.18
C LEU A 221 -1.38 35.80 30.15
N GLU A 222 -1.77 34.76 30.87
CA GLU A 222 -2.84 34.82 31.87
C GLU A 222 -2.32 34.38 33.24
N LEU A 223 -2.59 35.18 34.28
CA LEU A 223 -2.38 34.81 35.69
C LEU A 223 -3.74 34.62 36.36
N ASP A 224 -3.98 33.42 36.90
CA ASP A 224 -5.25 33.06 37.54
C ASP A 224 -6.49 33.41 36.67
N GLY A 225 -6.38 33.22 35.34
CA GLY A 225 -7.46 33.47 34.37
C GLY A 225 -7.66 34.94 33.99
N LYS A 226 -6.71 35.83 34.28
CA LYS A 226 -6.74 37.24 33.85
C LYS A 226 -5.55 37.54 32.93
N GLU A 227 -5.81 38.22 31.81
CA GLU A 227 -4.75 38.65 30.88
C GLU A 227 -3.78 39.62 31.57
N GLU A 228 -2.49 39.36 31.38
CA GLU A 228 -1.37 40.10 31.93
C GLU A 228 -0.53 40.72 30.81
N ARG A 229 0.13 41.83 31.11
CA ARG A 229 0.98 42.54 30.13
C ARG A 229 2.39 41.95 30.11
N TRP A 230 2.96 41.88 28.91
CA TRP A 230 4.39 41.61 28.73
C TRP A 230 5.23 42.79 29.23
N GLN A 231 6.24 42.50 30.06
CA GLN A 231 7.11 43.52 30.66
C GLN A 231 8.24 43.93 29.72
N HIS A 232 8.73 42.99 28.91
CA HIS A 232 9.82 43.20 27.97
C HIS A 232 9.48 42.61 26.62
N THR A 233 9.87 43.31 25.56
CA THR A 233 9.81 42.84 24.17
C THR A 233 11.14 43.15 23.51
N SER A 234 11.67 42.20 22.73
CA SER A 234 12.90 42.39 21.94
C SER A 234 12.76 43.53 20.92
N SER A 235 13.88 44.08 20.46
CA SER A 235 13.88 45.08 19.38
C SER A 235 13.78 44.41 18.00
N PRO A 236 13.23 45.09 16.98
CA PRO A 236 13.26 44.62 15.60
C PRO A 236 14.68 44.37 15.08
N VAL A 237 14.84 43.34 14.26
CA VAL A 237 16.12 43.01 13.61
C VAL A 237 15.98 43.29 12.11
N PHE A 238 16.95 44.06 11.59
CA PHE A 238 17.11 44.37 10.18
C PHE A 238 18.48 43.81 9.77
N SER A 239 18.52 42.71 9.01
CA SER A 239 19.72 41.96 8.54
C SER A 239 20.39 40.93 9.48
N ASN A 240 21.16 40.03 8.85
CA ASN A 240 21.75 38.79 9.39
C ASN A 240 22.95 38.98 10.34
N ILE A 241 23.31 40.22 10.72
CA ILE A 241 24.60 40.52 11.35
C ILE A 241 24.54 40.43 12.89
N SER A 242 23.33 40.43 13.49
CA SER A 242 23.13 40.08 14.91
C SER A 242 21.72 39.52 15.12
N LEU A 243 21.61 38.19 15.21
CA LEU A 243 20.34 37.50 15.44
C LEU A 243 19.90 37.68 16.90
N PHE A 244 19.05 38.67 17.17
CA PHE A 244 18.22 38.67 18.37
C PHE A 244 16.94 37.91 18.06
N ILE A 245 16.66 36.85 18.82
CA ILE A 245 15.43 36.07 18.69
C ILE A 245 14.24 36.96 19.09
N PRO A 246 13.26 37.21 18.18
CA PRO A 246 12.04 37.91 18.53
C PRO A 246 11.36 37.24 19.73
N SER A 247 11.14 38.01 20.79
CA SER A 247 10.60 37.50 22.05
C SER A 247 9.86 38.55 22.85
N CYS A 248 8.90 38.09 23.65
CA CYS A 248 8.31 38.84 24.75
C CYS A 248 8.44 38.05 26.06
N SER A 249 8.73 38.74 27.16
CA SER A 249 8.99 38.11 28.46
C SER A 249 8.40 38.89 29.63
N SER A 250 8.06 38.16 30.69
CA SER A 250 7.54 38.70 31.95
C SER A 250 8.11 37.93 33.14
N THR A 251 8.31 38.63 34.25
CA THR A 251 8.70 38.06 35.53
C THR A 251 7.69 38.42 36.60
N PHE A 252 7.24 37.42 37.36
CA PHE A 252 6.24 37.58 38.43
C PHE A 252 6.43 36.52 39.52
N THR A 253 5.78 36.71 40.66
CA THR A 253 5.74 35.73 41.74
C THR A 253 4.48 34.88 41.60
N LEU A 254 4.63 33.55 41.62
CA LEU A 254 3.52 32.59 41.52
C LEU A 254 3.31 31.90 42.87
N GLU A 255 2.18 32.19 43.52
CA GLU A 255 1.81 31.61 44.81
C GLU A 255 1.62 30.09 44.73
N ALA A 256 1.82 29.40 45.85
CA ALA A 256 1.65 27.94 45.95
C ALA A 256 0.25 27.51 45.48
N GLY A 257 0.18 26.51 44.59
CA GLY A 257 -1.06 26.00 44.01
C GLY A 257 -1.73 26.88 42.96
N LYS A 258 -1.17 28.06 42.65
CA LYS A 258 -1.64 28.93 41.55
C LYS A 258 -0.99 28.56 40.23
N SER A 259 -1.60 29.04 39.15
CA SER A 259 -1.17 28.71 37.79
C SER A 259 -1.11 29.95 36.92
N PHE A 260 -0.20 29.93 35.96
CA PHE A 260 -0.24 30.82 34.80
C PHE A 260 -0.48 30.01 33.53
N THR A 261 -1.07 30.64 32.53
CA THR A 261 -1.27 30.06 31.21
C THR A 261 -0.70 31.00 30.16
N LEU A 262 0.11 30.46 29.25
CA LEU A 262 0.54 31.13 28.04
C LEU A 262 -0.19 30.51 26.84
N LEU A 263 -0.97 31.31 26.12
CA LEU A 263 -1.58 30.94 24.85
C LEU A 263 -0.75 31.52 23.72
N LYS A 264 -0.37 30.70 22.74
CA LYS A 264 0.25 31.15 21.49
C LYS A 264 -0.68 30.81 20.34
N PHE A 265 -1.08 31.82 19.58
CA PHE A 265 -1.77 31.66 18.29
C PHE A 265 -0.78 31.98 17.20
N ILE A 266 -0.67 31.09 16.21
CA ILE A 266 0.40 31.10 15.23
C ILE A 266 -0.24 31.06 13.85
N ALA A 267 0.29 31.84 12.91
CA ALA A 267 -0.07 31.77 11.50
C ALA A 267 1.19 31.77 10.62
N TYR A 268 1.17 30.93 9.60
CA TYR A 268 2.19 30.84 8.55
C TYR A 268 1.54 30.98 7.18
N CYS A 269 1.88 32.04 6.46
CA CYS A 269 1.40 32.22 5.09
C CYS A 269 2.59 32.29 4.13
N HIS A 270 2.46 31.64 2.99
CA HIS A 270 3.38 31.80 1.85
C HIS A 270 2.64 32.39 0.64
N SER A 271 3.37 32.89 -0.36
CA SER A 271 2.72 33.46 -1.55
C SER A 271 1.84 32.43 -2.25
N LYS A 272 0.61 32.85 -2.61
CA LYS A 272 -0.35 32.03 -3.37
C LYS A 272 -0.47 32.45 -4.83
N GLU A 273 0.07 33.62 -5.17
CA GLU A 273 0.11 34.23 -6.50
C GLU A 273 1.52 34.71 -6.78
N ASP A 274 1.96 34.64 -8.04
CA ASP A 274 3.32 34.99 -8.46
C ASP A 274 3.65 36.49 -8.25
N ASP A 275 2.64 37.35 -8.17
CA ASP A 275 2.78 38.81 -8.05
C ASP A 275 2.49 39.36 -6.61
N GLU A 276 2.34 38.50 -5.60
CA GLU A 276 2.11 38.94 -4.21
C GLU A 276 3.40 39.56 -3.62
N SER A 277 3.34 40.78 -3.10
CA SER A 277 4.49 41.42 -2.44
C SER A 277 4.64 40.96 -0.99
N LEU A 278 5.86 41.04 -0.44
CA LEU A 278 6.13 40.69 0.96
C LEU A 278 5.28 41.49 1.95
N GLU A 279 5.02 42.76 1.68
CA GLU A 279 4.19 43.60 2.55
C GLU A 279 2.73 43.12 2.58
N LYS A 280 2.15 42.80 1.43
CA LYS A 280 0.77 42.25 1.37
C LYS A 280 0.68 40.89 2.05
N LEU A 281 1.68 40.04 1.83
CA LEU A 281 1.77 38.74 2.49
C LEU A 281 1.83 38.91 4.01
N HIS A 282 2.61 39.87 4.50
CA HIS A 282 2.72 40.19 5.92
C HIS A 282 1.40 40.67 6.52
N GLU A 283 0.72 41.61 5.85
CA GLU A 283 -0.60 42.09 6.25
C GLU A 283 -1.62 40.94 6.35
N ARG A 284 -1.60 40.02 5.38
CA ARG A 284 -2.44 38.82 5.42
C ARG A 284 -2.11 37.93 6.61
N THR A 285 -0.83 37.65 6.85
CA THR A 285 -0.40 36.82 8.00
C THR A 285 -0.86 37.42 9.33
N LEU A 286 -0.68 38.73 9.52
CA LEU A 286 -1.10 39.42 10.75
C LEU A 286 -2.62 39.33 10.93
N LYS A 287 -3.39 39.55 9.86
CA LYS A 287 -4.84 39.41 9.88
C LYS A 287 -5.26 37.98 10.21
N THR A 288 -4.70 36.97 9.53
CA THR A 288 -4.96 35.55 9.78
C THR A 288 -4.67 35.19 11.23
N CYS A 289 -3.52 35.62 11.77
CA CYS A 289 -3.13 35.36 13.15
C CYS A 289 -4.10 36.01 14.15
N SER A 290 -4.50 37.27 13.92
CA SER A 290 -5.45 38.01 14.76
C SER A 290 -6.85 37.39 14.73
N ASP A 291 -7.36 37.07 13.54
CA ASP A 291 -8.67 36.43 13.37
C ASP A 291 -8.69 35.08 14.10
N PHE A 292 -7.64 34.28 13.94
CA PHE A 292 -7.51 32.99 14.63
C PHE A 292 -7.44 33.15 16.15
N ALA A 293 -6.64 34.11 16.66
CA ALA A 293 -6.56 34.41 18.10
C ALA A 293 -7.93 34.83 18.68
N SER A 294 -8.73 35.57 17.90
CA SER A 294 -10.07 36.03 18.33
C SER A 294 -11.08 34.90 18.53
N LEU A 295 -10.86 33.73 17.93
CA LEU A 295 -11.71 32.54 18.15
C LEU A 295 -11.54 31.97 19.56
N GLY A 296 -10.34 32.09 20.13
CA GLY A 296 -9.96 31.48 21.39
C GLY A 296 -9.70 29.98 21.29
N PHE A 297 -8.85 29.46 22.19
CA PHE A 297 -8.34 28.10 22.15
C PHE A 297 -9.44 27.02 22.20
N GLU A 298 -10.45 27.20 23.05
CA GLU A 298 -11.54 26.21 23.22
C GLU A 298 -12.40 26.05 21.96
N LYS A 299 -12.69 27.16 21.26
CA LYS A 299 -13.46 27.10 20.02
C LYS A 299 -12.67 26.39 18.93
N ILE A 300 -11.38 26.70 18.80
CA ILE A 300 -10.47 26.05 17.84
C ILE A 300 -10.39 24.54 18.10
N LYS A 301 -10.21 24.14 19.37
CA LYS A 301 -10.20 22.74 19.80
C LYS A 301 -11.51 22.03 19.42
N LYS A 302 -12.66 22.70 19.58
CA LYS A 302 -13.96 22.16 19.19
C LYS A 302 -14.09 22.01 17.68
N GLU A 303 -13.76 23.05 16.89
CA GLU A 303 -13.82 23.01 15.42
C GLU A 303 -12.97 21.87 14.86
N GLN A 304 -11.78 21.66 15.42
CA GLN A 304 -10.92 20.56 15.02
C GLN A 304 -11.50 19.18 15.37
N ALA A 305 -12.05 19.01 16.57
CA ALA A 305 -12.69 17.76 16.97
C ALA A 305 -13.91 17.44 16.08
N ASP A 306 -14.69 18.45 15.68
CA ASP A 306 -15.82 18.27 14.75
C ASP A 306 -15.35 17.82 13.36
N PHE A 307 -14.24 18.38 12.86
CA PHE A 307 -13.61 17.95 11.60
C PHE A 307 -13.17 16.48 11.67
N LEU A 308 -12.41 16.12 12.71
CA LEU A 308 -11.89 14.77 12.87
C LEU A 308 -13.00 13.75 13.15
N SER A 309 -14.05 14.13 13.88
CA SER A 309 -15.25 13.29 14.04
C SER A 309 -15.87 12.94 12.68
N SER A 310 -15.90 13.90 11.74
CA SER A 310 -16.44 13.68 10.40
C SER A 310 -15.56 12.73 9.57
N PHE A 311 -14.23 12.81 9.71
CA PHE A 311 -13.30 11.85 9.12
C PHE A 311 -13.49 10.44 9.71
N TRP A 312 -13.48 10.32 11.04
CA TRP A 312 -13.57 9.03 11.73
C TRP A 312 -14.91 8.31 11.52
N LYS A 313 -16.00 9.01 11.20
CA LYS A 313 -17.28 8.38 10.80
C LYS A 313 -17.19 7.42 9.61
N ILE A 314 -16.15 7.56 8.78
CA ILE A 314 -15.91 6.72 7.60
C ILE A 314 -14.58 5.98 7.73
N ALA A 315 -13.52 6.67 8.17
CA ALA A 315 -12.17 6.11 8.19
C ALA A 315 -11.91 5.13 9.33
N ASP A 316 -12.71 5.15 10.41
CA ASP A 316 -12.46 4.29 11.57
C ASP A 316 -12.55 2.79 11.21
N ILE A 317 -11.65 2.03 11.82
CA ILE A 317 -11.54 0.59 11.63
C ILE A 317 -11.48 -0.06 13.01
N ASN A 318 -12.33 -1.06 13.22
CA ASN A 318 -12.47 -1.74 14.49
C ASN A 318 -12.09 -3.21 14.31
N ILE A 319 -11.14 -3.69 15.12
CA ILE A 319 -10.62 -5.06 15.12
C ILE A 319 -10.71 -5.59 16.54
N GLU A 320 -11.62 -6.55 16.75
CA GLU A 320 -11.70 -7.27 18.01
C GLU A 320 -10.73 -8.46 17.99
N GLU A 321 -9.59 -8.34 18.68
CA GLU A 321 -8.62 -9.43 18.82
C GLU A 321 -9.07 -10.47 19.85
N ASN A 322 -8.63 -11.72 19.69
CA ASN A 322 -8.85 -12.75 20.69
C ASN A 322 -7.98 -12.54 21.95
N GLU A 323 -8.33 -13.18 23.07
CA GLU A 323 -7.66 -12.96 24.36
C GLU A 323 -6.15 -13.25 24.32
N PHE A 324 -5.74 -14.25 23.53
CA PHE A 324 -4.33 -14.61 23.37
C PHE A 324 -3.55 -13.51 22.64
N ALA A 325 -4.08 -12.99 21.53
CA ALA A 325 -3.46 -11.89 20.79
C ALA A 325 -3.41 -10.61 21.65
N ALA A 326 -4.51 -10.29 22.34
CA ALA A 326 -4.59 -9.14 23.24
C ALA A 326 -3.60 -9.21 24.42
N SER A 327 -3.25 -10.42 24.89
CA SER A 327 -2.36 -10.62 26.04
C SER A 327 -0.87 -10.32 25.78
N LYS A 328 -0.46 -10.07 24.52
CA LYS A 328 0.96 -9.85 24.15
C LYS A 328 1.56 -8.50 24.59
N GLY A 329 0.81 -7.64 25.29
CA GLY A 329 1.34 -6.45 25.96
C GLY A 329 1.86 -5.33 25.05
N LYS A 330 1.62 -5.40 23.74
CA LYS A 330 1.83 -4.30 22.78
C LYS A 330 0.52 -3.52 22.61
N SER A 331 0.57 -2.28 22.12
CA SER A 331 -0.67 -1.60 21.70
C SER A 331 -1.36 -2.42 20.61
N SER A 332 -2.70 -2.42 20.60
CA SER A 332 -3.46 -3.26 19.68
C SER A 332 -3.17 -2.89 18.21
N CYS A 333 -3.40 -3.81 17.28
CA CYS A 333 -3.29 -3.49 15.86
C CYS A 333 -4.33 -2.42 15.43
N GLU A 334 -5.48 -2.37 16.11
CA GLU A 334 -6.50 -1.33 15.95
C GLU A 334 -5.95 0.07 16.27
N ASP A 335 -5.30 0.25 17.42
CA ASP A 335 -4.71 1.54 17.80
C ASP A 335 -3.63 1.99 16.80
N ALA A 336 -2.79 1.05 16.35
CA ALA A 336 -1.75 1.34 15.37
C ALA A 336 -2.33 1.71 13.99
N LEU A 337 -3.45 1.11 13.57
CA LEU A 337 -4.16 1.51 12.34
C LEU A 337 -4.74 2.92 12.45
N ARG A 338 -5.36 3.27 13.59
CA ARG A 338 -5.88 4.62 13.84
C ARG A 338 -4.76 5.65 13.85
N PHE A 339 -3.63 5.34 14.48
CA PHE A 339 -2.42 6.15 14.42
C PHE A 339 -1.97 6.39 12.98
N ASN A 340 -1.88 5.34 12.17
CA ASN A 340 -1.47 5.42 10.77
C ASN A 340 -2.45 6.27 9.94
N LEU A 341 -3.76 6.07 10.10
CA LEU A 341 -4.80 6.83 9.39
C LEU A 341 -4.81 8.32 9.78
N PHE A 342 -4.59 8.63 11.05
CA PHE A 342 -4.44 10.01 11.53
C PHE A 342 -3.21 10.68 10.89
N HIS A 343 -2.05 10.00 10.92
CA HIS A 343 -0.81 10.51 10.32
C HIS A 343 -0.92 10.73 8.81
N LEU A 344 -1.58 9.83 8.09
CA LEU A 344 -1.92 10.01 6.67
C LEU A 344 -2.75 11.27 6.46
N LEU A 345 -3.84 11.43 7.22
CA LEU A 345 -4.74 12.56 7.10
C LEU A 345 -4.01 13.90 7.34
N GLN A 346 -3.20 14.00 8.39
CA GLN A 346 -2.47 15.24 8.69
C GLN A 346 -1.30 15.52 7.75
N SER A 347 -0.87 14.54 6.94
CA SER A 347 0.21 14.69 5.97
C SER A 347 -0.28 15.03 4.56
N ALA A 348 -1.54 14.75 4.24
CA ALA A 348 -2.08 14.90 2.90
C ALA A 348 -2.51 16.35 2.57
N GLY A 349 -2.01 16.88 1.45
CA GLY A 349 -2.45 18.17 0.91
C GLY A 349 -3.95 18.23 0.57
N ARG A 350 -4.56 19.40 0.74
CA ARG A 350 -6.02 19.60 0.62
C ARG A 350 -6.45 20.68 -0.38
N ASN A 351 -5.50 21.31 -1.09
CA ASN A 351 -5.76 22.46 -1.94
C ASN A 351 -5.59 22.19 -3.45
N GLY A 352 -5.09 21.01 -3.84
CA GLY A 352 -4.84 20.67 -5.25
C GLY A 352 -3.57 21.31 -5.84
N LYS A 353 -2.72 21.88 -4.99
CA LYS A 353 -1.43 22.52 -5.36
C LYS A 353 -0.22 21.84 -4.75
N VAL A 354 -0.43 21.01 -3.72
CA VAL A 354 0.59 20.16 -3.10
C VAL A 354 0.03 18.76 -2.88
N SER A 355 0.91 17.79 -2.75
CA SER A 355 0.55 16.38 -2.56
C SER A 355 0.91 15.90 -1.14
N ILE A 356 1.20 14.61 -0.97
CA ILE A 356 1.68 14.01 0.28
C ILE A 356 3.15 13.59 0.13
N ALA A 357 4.00 14.10 1.02
CA ALA A 357 5.41 13.73 1.03
C ALA A 357 5.62 12.29 1.54
N ALA A 358 6.67 11.61 1.08
CA ALA A 358 7.00 10.25 1.50
C ALA A 358 7.21 10.10 3.02
N LYS A 359 7.65 11.18 3.68
CA LYS A 359 7.84 11.28 5.14
C LYS A 359 6.82 12.16 5.86
N GLY A 360 5.72 12.49 5.16
CA GLY A 360 4.71 13.44 5.63
C GLY A 360 5.32 14.80 5.98
N LEU A 361 4.68 15.54 6.88
CA LEU A 361 5.22 16.80 7.43
C LEU A 361 5.91 16.56 8.77
N THR A 362 6.59 15.41 8.89
CA THR A 362 7.19 14.95 10.14
C THR A 362 8.70 15.16 10.16
N SER A 363 9.37 15.28 9.01
CA SER A 363 10.81 15.47 8.90
C SER A 363 11.17 15.96 7.48
N GLU A 364 12.47 16.09 7.25
CA GLU A 364 13.08 16.40 5.94
C GLU A 364 13.49 15.14 5.15
N GLY A 365 13.16 13.93 5.63
CA GLY A 365 13.52 12.70 4.93
C GLY A 365 12.85 12.63 3.55
N TYR A 366 13.56 12.10 2.55
CA TYR A 366 13.16 12.22 1.14
C TYR A 366 12.90 13.66 0.67
N GLU A 367 13.47 14.66 1.36
CA GLU A 367 13.49 16.07 0.98
C GLU A 367 12.08 16.71 0.83
N GLY A 368 11.04 16.07 1.35
CA GLY A 368 9.64 16.49 1.19
C GLY A 368 9.04 16.20 -0.19
N HIS A 369 9.67 15.35 -1.00
CA HIS A 369 9.21 15.04 -2.36
C HIS A 369 7.94 14.18 -2.39
N PHE A 370 7.18 14.39 -3.47
CA PHE A 370 6.03 13.59 -3.86
C PHE A 370 6.42 12.54 -4.90
N PHE A 371 5.99 11.31 -4.68
CA PHE A 371 6.32 10.13 -5.48
C PHE A 371 5.04 9.43 -5.96
N TRP A 372 5.19 8.37 -6.75
CA TRP A 372 4.13 7.43 -7.13
C TRP A 372 3.42 6.76 -5.92
N ASP A 373 4.05 6.77 -4.73
CA ASP A 373 3.49 6.37 -3.44
C ASP A 373 2.10 6.96 -3.20
N THR A 374 1.90 8.23 -3.60
CA THR A 374 0.63 8.93 -3.50
C THR A 374 -0.47 8.16 -4.23
N GLU A 375 -0.25 7.83 -5.50
CA GLU A 375 -1.30 7.26 -6.35
C GLU A 375 -1.46 5.75 -6.15
N SER A 376 -0.37 5.02 -5.90
CA SER A 376 -0.40 3.56 -5.75
C SER A 376 -0.79 3.08 -4.36
N TYR A 377 -0.58 3.88 -3.31
CA TYR A 377 -0.85 3.48 -1.92
C TYR A 377 -1.82 4.42 -1.21
N VAL A 378 -1.59 5.73 -1.25
CA VAL A 378 -2.39 6.69 -0.46
C VAL A 378 -3.78 6.95 -1.07
N CYS A 379 -3.86 7.17 -2.38
CA CYS A 379 -5.12 7.36 -3.11
C CYS A 379 -6.09 6.17 -2.96
N PRO A 380 -5.67 4.89 -3.01
CA PRO A 380 -6.54 3.75 -2.68
C PRO A 380 -7.25 3.90 -1.33
N VAL A 381 -6.57 4.41 -0.30
CA VAL A 381 -7.17 4.64 1.02
C VAL A 381 -8.15 5.80 0.96
N PHE A 382 -7.71 6.98 0.54
CA PHE A 382 -8.55 8.18 0.59
C PHE A 382 -9.71 8.16 -0.41
N THR A 383 -9.62 7.37 -1.49
CA THR A 383 -10.77 7.17 -2.37
C THR A 383 -11.97 6.66 -1.59
N TYR A 384 -11.78 5.81 -0.59
CA TYR A 384 -12.88 5.24 0.18
C TYR A 384 -13.06 5.83 1.58
N THR A 385 -12.06 6.51 2.14
CA THR A 385 -12.16 7.09 3.49
C THR A 385 -12.34 8.61 3.51
N SER A 386 -11.79 9.33 2.52
CA SER A 386 -11.87 10.80 2.43
C SER A 386 -11.81 11.27 0.97
N PRO A 387 -12.92 11.14 0.20
CA PRO A 387 -12.93 11.37 -1.24
C PRO A 387 -12.44 12.77 -1.66
N LEU A 388 -12.65 13.80 -0.83
CA LEU A 388 -12.16 15.14 -1.10
C LEU A 388 -10.63 15.25 -1.00
N VAL A 389 -9.99 14.50 -0.09
CA VAL A 389 -8.53 14.47 -0.01
C VAL A 389 -7.96 13.76 -1.24
N ALA A 390 -8.50 12.60 -1.63
CA ALA A 390 -8.08 11.88 -2.84
C ALA A 390 -8.20 12.75 -4.09
N LYS A 391 -9.31 13.49 -4.23
CA LYS A 391 -9.50 14.48 -5.32
C LYS A 391 -8.38 15.49 -5.36
N LYS A 392 -8.02 16.08 -4.22
CA LYS A 392 -7.00 17.13 -4.14
C LYS A 392 -5.60 16.61 -4.45
N LEU A 393 -5.27 15.39 -4.04
CA LEU A 393 -4.00 14.75 -4.44
C LEU A 393 -3.92 14.52 -5.96
N LEU A 394 -5.03 14.12 -6.60
CA LEU A 394 -5.10 13.96 -8.06
C LEU A 394 -5.12 15.30 -8.81
N GLU A 395 -5.77 16.33 -8.26
CA GLU A 395 -5.75 17.70 -8.82
C GLU A 395 -4.34 18.31 -8.78
N TYR A 396 -3.49 17.94 -7.83
CA TYR A 396 -2.08 18.32 -7.86
C TYR A 396 -1.39 17.81 -9.13
N ARG A 397 -1.60 16.54 -9.52
CA ARG A 397 -1.05 16.00 -10.78
C ARG A 397 -1.61 16.73 -12.00
N ALA A 398 -2.88 17.12 -11.98
CA ALA A 398 -3.43 17.97 -13.03
C ALA A 398 -2.73 19.35 -13.07
N SER A 399 -2.43 19.93 -11.91
CA SER A 399 -1.82 21.26 -11.80
C SER A 399 -0.39 21.36 -12.36
N ILE A 400 0.35 20.25 -12.40
CA ILE A 400 1.71 20.18 -12.93
C ILE A 400 1.80 19.53 -14.33
N LEU A 401 0.66 19.35 -15.02
CA LEU A 401 0.63 18.68 -16.33
C LEU A 401 1.54 19.35 -17.37
N ASP A 402 1.64 20.69 -17.34
CA ASP A 402 2.52 21.41 -18.25
C ASP A 402 4.00 21.12 -18.00
N LYS A 403 4.43 21.01 -16.74
CA LYS A 403 5.78 20.56 -16.39
C LYS A 403 6.04 19.13 -16.86
N ALA A 404 5.04 18.25 -16.78
CA ALA A 404 5.13 16.90 -17.31
C ALA A 404 5.27 16.88 -18.85
N ARG A 405 4.62 17.79 -19.58
CA ARG A 405 4.81 17.98 -21.04
C ARG A 405 6.22 18.47 -21.37
N GLU A 406 6.74 19.42 -20.59
CA GLU A 406 8.12 19.88 -20.72
C GLU A 406 9.11 18.72 -20.52
N ARG A 407 8.88 17.90 -19.49
CA ARG A 407 9.71 16.72 -19.22
C ARG A 407 9.65 15.69 -20.35
N ALA A 408 8.46 15.41 -20.90
CA ALA A 408 8.31 14.53 -22.06
C ALA A 408 9.14 15.02 -23.25
N LYS A 409 9.08 16.32 -23.55
CA LYS A 409 9.87 16.94 -24.62
C LYS A 409 11.38 16.79 -24.37
N VAL A 410 11.84 16.99 -23.14
CA VAL A 410 13.25 16.77 -22.75
C VAL A 410 13.67 15.32 -23.00
N MET A 411 12.80 14.36 -22.67
CA MET A 411 13.05 12.93 -22.88
C MET A 411 12.76 12.43 -24.30
N SER A 412 12.49 13.34 -25.25
CA SER A 412 12.19 13.03 -26.65
C SER A 412 10.99 12.09 -26.86
N VAL A 413 10.00 12.17 -25.97
CA VAL A 413 8.71 11.45 -26.08
C VAL A 413 7.57 12.45 -26.29
N LYS A 414 6.45 11.99 -26.82
CA LYS A 414 5.23 12.79 -26.99
C LYS A 414 4.44 12.86 -25.67
N GLY A 415 3.46 13.75 -25.60
CA GLY A 415 2.52 13.79 -24.48
C GLY A 415 3.12 14.37 -23.20
N ALA A 416 2.83 13.73 -22.07
CA ALA A 416 3.30 14.16 -20.75
C ALA A 416 4.02 13.01 -20.03
N LEU A 417 5.14 13.33 -19.37
CA LEU A 417 5.91 12.42 -18.52
C LEU A 417 6.04 13.06 -17.13
N TYR A 418 5.31 12.53 -16.16
CA TYR A 418 5.40 13.03 -14.79
C TYR A 418 6.78 12.73 -14.19
N PRO A 419 7.35 13.65 -13.40
CA PRO A 419 8.64 13.46 -12.74
C PRO A 419 8.55 12.33 -11.70
N TRP A 420 9.63 11.53 -11.57
CA TRP A 420 9.66 10.44 -10.59
C TRP A 420 9.53 10.94 -9.15
N ARG A 421 10.24 12.02 -8.83
CA ARG A 421 10.16 12.74 -7.56
C ARG A 421 10.19 14.23 -7.82
N THR A 422 9.38 14.98 -7.06
CA THR A 422 9.22 16.42 -7.28
C THR A 422 8.50 17.09 -6.10
N ILE A 423 8.63 18.41 -6.00
CA ILE A 423 7.70 19.28 -5.27
C ILE A 423 6.96 20.18 -6.27
N SER A 424 7.70 20.86 -7.15
CA SER A 424 7.17 21.88 -8.07
C SER A 424 6.52 21.34 -9.35
N GLY A 425 6.79 20.08 -9.68
CA GLY A 425 6.53 19.47 -11.00
C GLY A 425 7.79 19.26 -11.83
N GLU A 426 8.94 19.82 -11.47
CA GLU A 426 10.23 19.51 -12.12
C GLU A 426 10.80 18.16 -11.64
N GLU A 427 11.53 17.46 -12.51
CA GLU A 427 12.23 16.23 -12.11
C GLU A 427 13.45 16.57 -11.24
N THR A 428 13.52 15.97 -10.06
CA THR A 428 14.59 16.21 -9.08
C THR A 428 15.44 14.96 -8.79
N SER A 429 15.18 13.82 -9.44
CA SER A 429 15.99 12.62 -9.24
C SER A 429 17.42 12.76 -9.80
N ALA A 430 18.40 12.76 -8.90
CA ALA A 430 19.82 12.72 -9.29
C ALA A 430 20.27 11.34 -9.82
N TYR A 431 19.48 10.29 -9.65
CA TYR A 431 19.82 8.93 -10.09
C TYR A 431 18.78 8.45 -11.10
N PHE A 432 19.10 8.58 -12.40
CA PHE A 432 18.17 8.25 -13.47
C PHE A 432 17.80 6.75 -13.56
N PRO A 433 18.67 5.76 -13.26
CA PRO A 433 18.33 4.35 -13.43
C PRO A 433 17.17 3.90 -12.52
N ALA A 434 17.13 4.37 -11.27
CA ALA A 434 15.97 4.21 -10.37
C ALA A 434 15.28 5.57 -10.13
N GLY A 435 15.14 6.33 -11.21
CA GLY A 435 14.53 7.65 -11.23
C GLY A 435 13.75 7.83 -12.52
N SER A 436 14.25 8.66 -13.43
CA SER A 436 13.56 8.93 -14.70
C SER A 436 13.33 7.72 -15.61
N ALA A 437 14.00 6.58 -15.41
CA ALA A 437 13.69 5.33 -16.11
C ALA A 437 12.42 4.63 -15.59
N GLN A 438 11.83 5.08 -14.47
CA GLN A 438 10.60 4.55 -13.90
C GLN A 438 9.36 5.24 -14.49
N TYR A 439 9.12 5.00 -15.79
CA TYR A 439 7.99 5.57 -16.55
C TYR A 439 6.61 5.16 -16.00
N HIS A 440 6.55 4.09 -15.20
CA HIS A 440 5.30 3.53 -14.70
C HIS A 440 4.47 4.51 -13.86
N ILE A 441 5.09 5.55 -13.28
CA ILE A 441 4.39 6.62 -12.55
C ILE A 441 3.22 7.23 -13.33
N ASN A 442 3.35 7.37 -14.65
CA ASN A 442 2.26 7.84 -15.51
C ASN A 442 1.03 6.92 -15.43
N ALA A 443 1.26 5.60 -15.49
CA ALA A 443 0.20 4.63 -15.42
C ALA A 443 -0.40 4.53 -14.01
N ASP A 444 0.42 4.68 -12.96
CA ASP A 444 -0.06 4.73 -11.57
C ASP A 444 -1.03 5.89 -11.36
N ILE A 445 -0.69 7.09 -11.87
CA ILE A 445 -1.53 8.29 -11.79
C ILE A 445 -2.88 8.07 -12.49
N ILE A 446 -2.86 7.55 -13.72
CA ILE A 446 -4.09 7.32 -14.49
C ILE A 446 -4.93 6.20 -13.90
N PHE A 447 -4.29 5.17 -13.35
CA PHE A 447 -4.99 4.09 -12.66
C PHE A 447 -5.71 4.59 -11.41
N ALA A 448 -5.04 5.38 -10.56
CA ALA A 448 -5.64 6.00 -9.38
C ALA A 448 -6.77 6.98 -9.75
N LEU A 449 -6.58 7.81 -10.79
CA LEU A 449 -7.62 8.71 -11.30
C LEU A 449 -8.85 7.93 -11.79
N ASN A 450 -8.65 6.87 -12.56
CA ASN A 450 -9.77 6.06 -13.06
C ASN A 450 -10.49 5.33 -11.91
N ARG A 451 -9.77 4.83 -10.91
CA ARG A 451 -10.34 4.27 -9.67
C ARG A 451 -11.22 5.30 -8.98
N TYR A 452 -10.72 6.53 -8.78
CA TYR A 452 -11.47 7.63 -8.17
C TYR A 452 -12.76 7.94 -8.94
N LEU A 453 -12.67 8.08 -10.27
CA LEU A 453 -13.80 8.34 -11.14
C LEU A 453 -14.84 7.20 -11.11
N ASN A 454 -14.40 5.95 -11.04
CA ASN A 454 -15.31 4.80 -10.92
C ASN A 454 -16.03 4.78 -9.56
N ALA A 455 -15.34 5.20 -8.49
CA ALA A 455 -15.87 5.27 -7.14
C ALA A 455 -16.89 6.39 -6.94
N HIS A 456 -16.64 7.59 -7.48
CA HIS A 456 -17.43 8.78 -7.12
C HIS A 456 -18.14 9.48 -8.29
N GLY A 457 -17.74 9.19 -9.53
CA GLY A 457 -18.33 9.78 -10.73
C GLY A 457 -18.23 11.31 -10.78
N GLU A 458 -19.05 11.92 -11.63
CA GLU A 458 -19.10 13.37 -11.91
C GLU A 458 -20.20 14.09 -11.12
N GLN A 459 -21.34 13.42 -10.91
CA GLN A 459 -22.59 14.03 -10.41
C GLN A 459 -22.70 14.02 -8.88
N SER A 460 -21.58 13.97 -8.17
CA SER A 460 -21.53 14.02 -6.70
C SER A 460 -20.78 15.25 -6.22
N ASP A 461 -20.92 15.58 -4.94
CA ASP A 461 -20.09 16.60 -4.26
C ASP A 461 -18.58 16.27 -4.31
N PHE A 462 -18.23 15.07 -4.80
CA PHE A 462 -16.89 14.54 -4.99
C PHE A 462 -16.48 14.48 -6.48
N GLY A 463 -17.23 15.10 -7.40
CA GLY A 463 -16.92 15.05 -8.84
C GLY A 463 -15.52 15.59 -9.19
N PHE A 464 -14.84 14.97 -10.15
CA PHE A 464 -13.56 15.42 -10.72
C PHE A 464 -13.79 16.08 -12.09
N ASP A 465 -12.99 17.08 -12.46
CA ASP A 465 -13.14 17.76 -13.75
C ASP A 465 -12.81 16.81 -14.92
N GLU A 466 -13.81 16.45 -15.73
CA GLU A 466 -13.66 15.59 -16.90
C GLU A 466 -12.68 16.13 -17.94
N LYS A 467 -12.57 17.46 -18.08
CA LYS A 467 -11.62 18.04 -19.02
C LYS A 467 -10.20 17.75 -18.57
N LEU A 468 -9.92 17.98 -17.29
CA LEU A 468 -8.61 17.65 -16.70
C LEU A 468 -8.32 16.16 -16.78
N ALA A 469 -9.30 15.31 -16.41
CA ALA A 469 -9.12 13.86 -16.48
C ALA A 469 -8.89 13.36 -17.91
N GLY A 470 -9.66 13.86 -18.88
CA GLY A 470 -9.53 13.50 -20.28
C GLY A 470 -8.20 13.98 -20.88
N GLU A 471 -7.74 15.17 -20.51
CA GLU A 471 -6.46 15.73 -20.93
C GLU A 471 -5.29 14.94 -20.37
N MET A 472 -5.26 14.67 -19.06
CA MET A 472 -4.25 13.81 -18.42
C MET A 472 -4.19 12.42 -19.07
N ALA A 473 -5.36 11.81 -19.31
CA ALA A 473 -5.45 10.51 -19.94
C ALA A 473 -4.89 10.54 -21.39
N ALA A 474 -5.22 11.56 -22.18
CA ALA A 474 -4.72 11.69 -23.54
C ALA A 474 -3.19 11.86 -23.58
N GLU A 475 -2.63 12.73 -22.73
CA GLU A 475 -1.20 13.03 -22.76
C GLU A 475 -0.32 11.87 -22.26
N THR A 476 -0.79 11.13 -21.26
CA THR A 476 -0.08 9.92 -20.80
C THR A 476 -0.13 8.79 -21.83
N ALA A 477 -1.25 8.63 -22.56
CA ALA A 477 -1.34 7.64 -23.64
C ALA A 477 -0.42 7.98 -24.83
N ARG A 478 -0.31 9.27 -25.19
CA ARG A 478 0.66 9.73 -26.21
C ARG A 478 2.09 9.42 -25.80
N MET A 479 2.43 9.58 -24.52
CA MET A 479 3.74 9.22 -24.00
C MET A 479 4.01 7.73 -24.23
N TRP A 480 3.14 6.85 -23.74
CA TRP A 480 3.31 5.39 -23.90
C TRP A 480 3.41 4.96 -25.37
N ALA A 481 2.53 5.48 -26.23
CA ALA A 481 2.55 5.18 -27.66
C ALA A 481 3.82 5.65 -28.36
N SER A 482 4.48 6.70 -27.85
CA SER A 482 5.75 7.21 -28.38
C SER A 482 7.00 6.58 -27.76
N LEU A 483 6.89 6.00 -26.57
CA LEU A 483 8.02 5.40 -25.85
C LEU A 483 8.37 4.00 -26.38
N GLY A 484 7.35 3.19 -26.66
CA GLY A 484 7.54 1.83 -27.16
C GLY A 484 7.48 1.72 -28.68
N SER A 485 7.70 0.50 -29.18
CA SER A 485 7.66 0.22 -30.62
C SER A 485 7.24 -1.23 -30.91
N PHE A 486 6.75 -1.50 -32.12
CA PHE A 486 6.43 -2.86 -32.56
C PHE A 486 7.69 -3.59 -33.02
N GLU A 487 8.02 -4.69 -32.34
CA GLU A 487 9.31 -5.36 -32.49
C GLU A 487 9.19 -6.72 -33.19
N SER A 488 9.92 -6.89 -34.30
CA SER A 488 9.91 -8.14 -35.07
C SER A 488 10.48 -9.34 -34.30
N TYR A 489 11.45 -9.12 -33.39
CA TYR A 489 12.05 -10.17 -32.57
C TYR A 489 11.13 -10.68 -31.45
N LYS A 490 9.99 -10.02 -31.21
CA LYS A 490 8.92 -10.43 -30.30
C LYS A 490 7.62 -10.68 -31.06
N ASP A 491 7.73 -11.30 -32.25
CA ASP A 491 6.58 -11.66 -33.09
C ASP A 491 5.67 -10.48 -33.45
N GLY A 492 6.26 -9.29 -33.65
CA GLY A 492 5.52 -8.07 -33.99
C GLY A 492 4.68 -7.53 -32.82
N LYS A 493 5.06 -7.80 -31.57
CA LYS A 493 4.43 -7.22 -30.38
C LYS A 493 5.00 -5.84 -30.05
N PHE A 494 4.19 -5.00 -29.42
CA PHE A 494 4.61 -3.70 -28.92
C PHE A 494 5.44 -3.88 -27.64
N CYS A 495 6.69 -3.42 -27.67
CA CYS A 495 7.65 -3.56 -26.59
C CYS A 495 7.99 -2.20 -26.00
N ILE A 496 8.31 -2.20 -24.71
CA ILE A 496 8.82 -1.03 -23.99
C ILE A 496 10.17 -1.46 -23.40
N ASN A 497 11.24 -0.86 -23.91
CA ASN A 497 12.62 -1.25 -23.63
C ASN A 497 13.31 -0.19 -22.75
N ASP A 498 14.40 -0.58 -22.07
CA ASP A 498 15.24 0.29 -21.25
C ASP A 498 14.49 1.06 -20.13
N VAL A 499 13.60 0.37 -19.42
CA VAL A 499 12.79 0.90 -18.32
C VAL A 499 13.13 0.27 -16.98
N THR A 500 12.73 0.92 -15.88
CA THR A 500 12.82 0.36 -14.53
C THR A 500 11.41 0.22 -13.97
N GLY A 501 11.09 -0.97 -13.44
CA GLY A 501 9.83 -1.20 -12.73
C GLY A 501 9.95 -0.81 -11.24
N PRO A 502 8.91 -1.10 -10.43
CA PRO A 502 8.94 -0.89 -8.99
C PRO A 502 10.13 -1.53 -8.25
N ASP A 503 10.66 -2.63 -8.78
CA ASP A 503 11.88 -3.24 -8.26
C ASP A 503 13.14 -2.46 -8.67
N GLU A 504 13.55 -1.51 -7.82
CA GLU A 504 14.78 -0.72 -8.04
C GLU A 504 16.09 -1.52 -7.89
N TYR A 505 16.03 -2.81 -7.52
CA TYR A 505 17.17 -3.74 -7.54
C TYR A 505 17.39 -4.38 -8.91
N THR A 506 16.60 -3.99 -9.91
CA THR A 506 16.84 -4.29 -11.33
C THR A 506 16.43 -3.06 -12.15
N ALA A 507 17.41 -2.35 -12.73
CA ALA A 507 17.15 -1.12 -13.48
C ALA A 507 17.53 -1.21 -14.96
N ILE A 508 16.85 -0.42 -15.79
CA ILE A 508 17.07 -0.29 -17.24
C ILE A 508 17.02 -1.66 -17.94
N VAL A 509 15.85 -2.28 -17.86
CA VAL A 509 15.57 -3.60 -18.44
C VAL A 509 14.54 -3.49 -19.56
N ASN A 510 14.50 -4.53 -20.39
CA ASN A 510 13.54 -4.63 -21.47
C ASN A 510 12.28 -5.35 -21.01
N ASN A 511 11.13 -4.77 -21.38
CA ASN A 511 9.82 -5.36 -21.18
C ASN A 511 9.54 -5.71 -19.72
N ASN A 512 9.82 -4.80 -18.79
CA ASN A 512 9.42 -4.99 -17.39
C ASN A 512 7.91 -5.30 -17.32
N ALA A 513 7.55 -6.43 -16.71
CA ALA A 513 6.19 -6.95 -16.73
C ALA A 513 5.20 -5.97 -16.08
N PHE A 514 5.53 -5.39 -14.93
CA PHE A 514 4.70 -4.36 -14.28
C PHE A 514 4.47 -3.17 -15.21
N THR A 515 5.54 -2.62 -15.78
CA THR A 515 5.49 -1.46 -16.67
C THR A 515 4.62 -1.72 -17.90
N ASN A 516 4.81 -2.84 -18.60
CA ASN A 516 4.03 -3.16 -19.80
C ASN A 516 2.55 -3.40 -19.47
N LEU A 517 2.25 -4.10 -18.35
CA LEU A 517 0.89 -4.32 -17.87
C LEU A 517 0.17 -3.02 -17.53
N MET A 518 0.84 -2.13 -16.80
CA MET A 518 0.29 -0.84 -16.38
C MET A 518 0.19 0.15 -17.56
N ALA A 519 1.15 0.17 -18.48
CA ALA A 519 1.07 0.94 -19.72
C ALA A 519 -0.12 0.50 -20.59
N ARG A 520 -0.33 -0.81 -20.72
CA ARG A 520 -1.52 -1.36 -21.40
C ARG A 520 -2.81 -0.87 -20.74
N GLU A 521 -2.89 -0.94 -19.41
CA GLU A 521 -4.06 -0.47 -18.67
C GLU A 521 -4.28 1.04 -18.86
N ASN A 522 -3.21 1.86 -18.81
CA ASN A 522 -3.28 3.30 -19.08
C ASN A 522 -3.83 3.56 -20.49
N LEU A 523 -3.32 2.90 -21.53
CA LEU A 523 -3.79 3.08 -22.90
C LEU A 523 -5.27 2.74 -23.05
N GLU A 524 -5.73 1.65 -22.45
CA GLU A 524 -7.14 1.25 -22.46
C GLU A 524 -8.04 2.23 -21.70
N ILE A 525 -7.61 2.69 -20.52
CA ILE A 525 -8.31 3.73 -19.76
C ILE A 525 -8.40 5.00 -20.60
N SER A 526 -7.30 5.44 -21.18
CA SER A 526 -7.23 6.66 -21.97
C SER A 526 -8.07 6.60 -23.23
N ALA A 527 -8.11 5.46 -23.93
CA ALA A 527 -8.99 5.27 -25.07
C ALA A 527 -10.49 5.44 -24.71
N ARG A 528 -10.86 5.15 -23.44
CA ARG A 528 -12.23 5.38 -22.92
C ARG A 528 -12.43 6.81 -22.39
N ARG A 529 -11.44 7.38 -21.68
CA ARG A 529 -11.57 8.60 -20.89
C ARG A 529 -11.13 9.89 -21.61
N ALA A 530 -10.29 9.81 -22.65
CA ALA A 530 -9.72 10.99 -23.29
C ALA A 530 -10.75 11.93 -23.95
N GLY A 531 -11.98 11.48 -24.18
CA GLY A 531 -13.06 12.33 -24.69
C GLY A 531 -12.66 13.05 -25.99
N LYS A 532 -12.75 14.38 -25.99
CA LYS A 532 -12.37 15.25 -27.12
C LYS A 532 -10.88 15.58 -27.22
N PHE A 533 -10.07 15.20 -26.24
CA PHE A 533 -8.64 15.48 -26.20
C PHE A 533 -7.81 14.52 -27.07
N ALA A 534 -8.47 13.50 -27.62
CA ALA A 534 -7.89 12.55 -28.55
C ALA A 534 -8.84 12.31 -29.73
N SER A 535 -8.27 12.22 -30.93
CA SER A 535 -8.99 11.79 -32.12
C SER A 535 -9.39 10.31 -32.04
N GLU A 536 -10.39 9.89 -32.80
CA GLU A 536 -10.74 8.46 -32.91
C GLU A 536 -9.59 7.63 -33.50
N SER A 537 -8.71 8.23 -34.30
CA SER A 537 -7.49 7.57 -34.80
C SER A 537 -6.51 7.28 -33.67
N GLU A 538 -6.22 8.26 -32.80
CA GLU A 538 -5.35 8.06 -31.62
C GLU A 538 -5.94 6.98 -30.70
N LYS A 539 -7.24 7.05 -30.40
CA LYS A 539 -7.90 6.04 -29.55
C LYS A 539 -7.83 4.64 -30.15
N SER A 540 -7.94 4.52 -31.48
CA SER A 540 -7.84 3.24 -32.19
C SER A 540 -6.40 2.71 -32.17
N GLU A 541 -5.41 3.58 -32.36
CA GLU A 541 -3.99 3.25 -32.22
C GLU A 541 -3.67 2.75 -30.81
N TRP A 542 -4.14 3.45 -29.77
CA TRP A 542 -3.91 3.05 -28.38
C TRP A 542 -4.52 1.69 -28.04
N LYS A 543 -5.73 1.40 -28.53
CA LYS A 543 -6.34 0.07 -28.41
C LYS A 543 -5.50 -0.99 -29.12
N HIS A 544 -5.03 -0.70 -30.34
CA HIS A 544 -4.19 -1.62 -31.10
C HIS A 544 -2.86 -1.92 -30.39
N ILE A 545 -2.22 -0.89 -29.82
CA ILE A 545 -1.01 -1.03 -29.00
C ILE A 545 -1.33 -1.88 -27.75
N ALA A 546 -2.39 -1.57 -27.02
CA ALA A 546 -2.77 -2.30 -25.81
C ALA A 546 -3.04 -3.79 -26.08
N GLU A 547 -3.74 -4.12 -27.16
CA GLU A 547 -4.01 -5.50 -27.60
C GLU A 547 -2.75 -6.27 -28.00
N ASN A 548 -1.72 -5.56 -28.43
CA ASN A 548 -0.45 -6.14 -28.90
C ASN A 548 0.73 -5.87 -27.99
N MET A 549 0.52 -5.36 -26.79
CA MET A 549 1.57 -5.18 -25.78
C MET A 549 2.22 -6.53 -25.46
N TYR A 550 3.54 -6.58 -25.53
CA TYR A 550 4.31 -7.75 -25.11
C TYR A 550 4.32 -7.82 -23.58
N ILE A 551 3.85 -8.95 -23.02
CA ILE A 551 3.99 -9.25 -21.59
C ILE A 551 4.91 -10.49 -21.50
N PRO A 552 6.05 -10.44 -20.80
CA PRO A 552 6.93 -11.59 -20.66
C PRO A 552 6.18 -12.78 -20.07
N PHE A 553 6.34 -13.96 -20.66
CA PHE A 553 5.74 -15.19 -20.15
C PHE A 553 6.65 -16.38 -20.40
N ASP A 554 6.96 -17.11 -19.33
CA ASP A 554 7.71 -18.35 -19.38
C ASP A 554 6.74 -19.53 -19.32
N LYS A 555 6.57 -20.23 -20.44
CA LYS A 555 5.64 -21.36 -20.56
C LYS A 555 6.07 -22.57 -19.72
N GLU A 556 7.37 -22.78 -19.54
CA GLU A 556 7.91 -23.93 -18.82
C GLU A 556 7.75 -23.75 -17.30
N ALA A 557 7.99 -22.55 -16.79
CA ALA A 557 7.77 -22.23 -15.39
C ALA A 557 6.30 -21.86 -15.09
N GLY A 558 5.53 -21.41 -16.08
CA GLY A 558 4.14 -20.96 -15.89
C GLY A 558 4.04 -19.66 -15.08
N ILE A 559 5.05 -18.80 -15.23
CA ILE A 559 5.19 -17.52 -14.54
C ILE A 559 5.36 -16.41 -15.57
N TYR A 560 5.10 -15.17 -15.15
CA TYR A 560 5.48 -13.99 -15.91
C TYR A 560 6.84 -13.53 -15.39
N PRO A 561 7.95 -13.67 -16.14
CA PRO A 561 9.24 -13.09 -15.74
C PRO A 561 9.14 -11.59 -15.53
N GLN A 562 9.90 -11.04 -14.57
CA GLN A 562 9.87 -9.60 -14.27
C GLN A 562 10.33 -8.77 -15.46
N ASP A 563 11.28 -9.27 -16.25
CA ASP A 563 11.81 -8.65 -17.45
C ASP A 563 12.44 -9.73 -18.36
N ASP A 564 12.84 -9.34 -19.57
CA ASP A 564 13.41 -10.24 -20.57
C ASP A 564 14.66 -11.02 -20.10
N SER A 565 15.44 -10.46 -19.17
CA SER A 565 16.68 -11.06 -18.67
C SER A 565 16.50 -11.86 -17.38
N PHE A 566 15.37 -11.71 -16.68
CA PHE A 566 15.20 -12.16 -15.30
C PHE A 566 15.52 -13.64 -15.09
N MET A 567 15.04 -14.52 -15.98
CA MET A 567 15.22 -15.97 -15.87
C MET A 567 16.66 -16.43 -16.13
N ALA A 568 17.49 -15.60 -16.77
CA ALA A 568 18.90 -15.89 -17.04
C ALA A 568 19.83 -15.48 -15.88
N LYS A 569 19.33 -14.72 -14.89
CA LYS A 569 20.12 -14.24 -13.75
C LYS A 569 20.35 -15.35 -12.72
N ALA A 570 21.49 -15.29 -12.04
CA ALA A 570 21.78 -16.17 -10.91
C ALA A 570 20.91 -15.82 -9.70
N ASP A 571 20.66 -16.78 -8.81
CA ASP A 571 19.97 -16.49 -7.55
C ASP A 571 20.86 -15.70 -6.60
N TRP A 572 20.25 -14.78 -5.85
CA TRP A 572 20.94 -14.15 -4.72
C TRP A 572 21.09 -15.15 -3.57
N ASP A 573 22.24 -15.12 -2.89
CA ASP A 573 22.53 -16.00 -1.76
C ASP A 573 21.92 -15.44 -0.46
N PHE A 574 20.61 -15.59 -0.30
CA PHE A 574 19.88 -15.13 0.90
C PHE A 574 20.33 -15.85 2.18
N GLU A 575 20.73 -17.12 2.09
CA GLU A 575 21.12 -17.93 3.24
C GLU A 575 22.40 -17.39 3.90
N ASN A 576 23.39 -16.99 3.09
CA ASN A 576 24.68 -16.50 3.59
C ASN A 576 24.81 -14.97 3.64
N THR A 577 23.76 -14.22 3.24
CA THR A 577 23.79 -12.75 3.34
C THR A 577 23.58 -12.31 4.80
N PRO A 578 24.53 -11.57 5.42
CA PRO A 578 24.38 -11.12 6.81
C PRO A 578 23.19 -10.18 7.00
N LYS A 579 22.39 -10.37 8.05
CA LYS A 579 21.24 -9.50 8.37
C LYS A 579 21.58 -8.00 8.45
N LYS A 580 22.78 -7.66 8.91
CA LYS A 580 23.27 -6.28 9.02
C LYS A 580 23.59 -5.62 7.67
N ASN A 581 23.63 -6.41 6.59
CA ASN A 581 23.88 -5.90 5.24
C ASN A 581 22.57 -5.59 4.49
N TYR A 582 21.44 -5.55 5.20
CA TYR A 582 20.17 -5.07 4.69
C TYR A 582 19.91 -3.65 5.20
N PRO A 583 19.39 -2.73 4.37
CA PRO A 583 19.03 -2.94 2.97
C PRO A 583 20.24 -3.08 2.03
N LEU A 584 20.16 -3.98 1.05
CA LEU A 584 21.30 -4.38 0.21
C LEU A 584 22.00 -3.19 -0.48
N LEU A 585 21.24 -2.18 -0.92
CA LEU A 585 21.78 -1.01 -1.62
C LEU A 585 22.81 -0.20 -0.81
N LEU A 586 22.80 -0.30 0.52
CA LEU A 586 23.77 0.38 1.38
C LEU A 586 25.09 -0.39 1.53
N HIS A 587 25.12 -1.66 1.12
CA HIS A 587 26.24 -2.57 1.38
C HIS A 587 26.82 -3.24 0.14
N TYR A 588 26.06 -3.28 -0.96
CA TYR A 588 26.46 -3.90 -2.21
C TYR A 588 26.32 -2.92 -3.36
N HIS A 589 27.31 -2.93 -4.25
CA HIS A 589 27.28 -2.11 -5.46
C HIS A 589 26.08 -2.50 -6.34
N PRO A 590 25.37 -1.55 -7.00
CA PRO A 590 24.20 -1.86 -7.84
C PRO A 590 24.45 -2.95 -8.88
N LEU A 591 25.60 -2.93 -9.58
CA LEU A 591 25.98 -4.01 -10.52
C LEU A 591 26.13 -5.40 -9.90
N VAL A 592 26.35 -5.52 -8.59
CA VAL A 592 26.30 -6.82 -7.90
C VAL A 592 24.85 -7.24 -7.71
N ILE A 593 23.97 -6.33 -7.33
CA ILE A 593 22.54 -6.59 -7.12
C ILE A 593 21.86 -6.93 -8.46
N TYR A 594 22.01 -6.07 -9.48
CA TYR A 594 21.25 -6.08 -10.73
C TYR A 594 21.43 -7.37 -11.58
N ARG A 595 22.53 -8.10 -11.38
CA ARG A 595 22.82 -9.35 -12.08
C ARG A 595 22.24 -10.61 -11.43
N HIS A 596 21.55 -10.46 -10.30
CA HIS A 596 20.93 -11.56 -9.57
C HIS A 596 19.40 -11.45 -9.55
N ARG A 597 18.72 -12.57 -9.31
CA ARG A 597 17.30 -12.61 -8.95
C ARG A 597 17.16 -12.22 -7.48
N VAL A 598 16.88 -10.95 -7.26
CA VAL A 598 16.56 -10.35 -5.95
C VAL A 598 15.73 -9.10 -6.19
N LEU A 599 14.67 -8.93 -5.42
CA LEU A 599 13.75 -7.81 -5.51
C LEU A 599 13.84 -6.96 -4.25
N LYS A 600 13.89 -5.64 -4.42
CA LYS A 600 13.73 -4.67 -3.32
C LYS A 600 12.32 -4.73 -2.75
N GLN A 601 11.33 -4.85 -3.65
CA GLN A 601 9.90 -4.77 -3.37
C GLN A 601 9.07 -5.45 -4.47
N PRO A 602 7.77 -5.71 -4.26
CA PRO A 602 6.90 -6.33 -5.25
C PRO A 602 6.84 -5.54 -6.57
N ASP A 603 7.06 -6.25 -7.68
CA ASP A 603 6.96 -5.74 -9.05
C ASP A 603 5.75 -6.39 -9.77
N LEU A 604 5.91 -7.58 -10.35
CA LEU A 604 4.77 -8.33 -10.92
C LEU A 604 3.65 -8.58 -9.90
N VAL A 605 4.01 -8.94 -8.67
CA VAL A 605 3.04 -9.21 -7.60
C VAL A 605 2.19 -7.98 -7.31
N LEU A 606 2.77 -6.77 -7.42
CA LEU A 606 2.01 -5.53 -7.31
C LEU A 606 1.04 -5.35 -8.51
N ALA A 607 1.48 -5.65 -9.74
CA ALA A 607 0.58 -5.60 -10.90
C ALA A 607 -0.59 -6.60 -10.77
N GLN A 608 -0.37 -7.78 -10.20
CA GLN A 608 -1.42 -8.78 -9.97
C GLN A 608 -2.45 -8.34 -8.91
N PHE A 609 -2.02 -7.56 -7.93
CA PHE A 609 -2.90 -6.89 -6.99
C PHE A 609 -3.72 -5.80 -7.69
N LEU A 610 -3.07 -4.83 -8.34
CA LEU A 610 -3.73 -3.68 -8.96
C LEU A 610 -4.69 -4.12 -10.09
N LEU A 611 -4.24 -5.02 -10.95
CA LEU A 611 -4.97 -5.50 -12.12
C LEU A 611 -5.66 -6.84 -11.82
N SER A 612 -6.36 -6.91 -10.69
CA SER A 612 -6.82 -8.17 -10.08
C SER A 612 -7.66 -9.10 -10.97
N ARG A 613 -8.29 -8.60 -12.04
CA ARG A 613 -9.10 -9.37 -13.00
C ARG A 613 -8.39 -9.72 -14.31
N ARG A 614 -7.12 -9.35 -14.47
CA ARG A 614 -6.28 -9.76 -15.62
C ARG A 614 -5.64 -11.13 -15.43
N PHE A 615 -5.68 -11.65 -14.21
CA PHE A 615 -5.02 -12.88 -13.81
C PHE A 615 -5.98 -13.84 -13.15
N THR A 616 -5.84 -15.12 -13.48
CA THR A 616 -6.53 -16.19 -12.76
C THR A 616 -5.96 -16.34 -11.35
N LEU A 617 -6.72 -16.91 -10.43
CA LEU A 617 -6.23 -17.17 -9.08
C LEU A 617 -5.02 -18.14 -9.10
N ALA A 618 -5.01 -19.10 -10.02
CA ALA A 618 -3.90 -20.04 -10.18
C ALA A 618 -2.59 -19.31 -10.56
N GLU A 619 -2.66 -18.38 -11.52
CA GLU A 619 -1.53 -17.53 -11.89
C GLU A 619 -1.03 -16.71 -10.69
N LYS A 620 -1.94 -16.12 -9.91
CA LYS A 620 -1.56 -15.32 -8.73
C LYS A 620 -0.83 -16.17 -7.70
N ILE A 621 -1.35 -17.36 -7.37
CA ILE A 621 -0.72 -18.28 -6.41
C ILE A 621 0.68 -18.67 -6.87
N ARG A 622 0.85 -19.07 -8.14
CA ARG A 622 2.15 -19.45 -8.68
C ARG A 622 3.16 -18.31 -8.66
N ASN A 623 2.77 -17.15 -9.19
CA ASN A 623 3.66 -16.00 -9.28
C ASN A 623 4.01 -15.48 -7.88
N PHE A 624 3.04 -15.38 -6.96
CA PHE A 624 3.30 -14.99 -5.58
C PHE A 624 4.33 -15.91 -4.91
N ASN A 625 4.10 -17.24 -4.94
CA ASN A 625 5.04 -18.21 -4.36
C ASN A 625 6.42 -18.16 -5.02
N PHE A 626 6.49 -17.83 -6.31
CA PHE A 626 7.75 -17.69 -7.02
C PHE A 626 8.52 -16.41 -6.65
N TYR A 627 7.85 -15.26 -6.55
CA TYR A 627 8.50 -13.97 -6.30
C TYR A 627 8.73 -13.66 -4.82
N GLU A 628 7.92 -14.21 -3.92
CA GLU A 628 8.07 -14.00 -2.48
C GLU A 628 9.49 -14.36 -2.00
N LYS A 629 10.00 -15.52 -2.41
CA LYS A 629 11.35 -16.01 -2.06
C LYS A 629 12.50 -15.11 -2.52
N TYR A 630 12.27 -14.22 -3.50
CA TYR A 630 13.28 -13.28 -3.99
C TYR A 630 13.11 -11.86 -3.42
N THR A 631 12.01 -11.58 -2.71
CA THR A 631 11.72 -10.22 -2.25
C THR A 631 12.27 -9.97 -0.84
N THR A 632 13.13 -8.97 -0.73
CA THR A 632 13.84 -8.62 0.52
C THR A 632 12.95 -7.92 1.55
N GLY A 633 12.04 -7.06 1.10
CA GLY A 633 11.31 -6.16 2.00
C GLY A 633 12.10 -4.90 2.38
N ASP A 634 13.19 -4.59 1.67
CA ASP A 634 14.04 -3.41 1.90
C ASP A 634 13.32 -2.07 1.67
N SER A 635 12.15 -2.11 1.06
CA SER A 635 11.24 -0.97 0.93
C SER A 635 10.07 -1.10 1.91
N ALA A 636 9.70 0.02 2.54
CA ALA A 636 8.54 0.12 3.41
C ALA A 636 7.21 -0.20 2.68
N LEU A 637 7.20 -0.15 1.34
CA LEU A 637 6.05 -0.44 0.48
C LEU A 637 5.81 -1.95 0.33
N SER A 638 6.79 -2.80 0.66
CA SER A 638 6.79 -4.22 0.28
C SER A 638 5.80 -5.08 1.08
N HIS A 639 5.91 -5.05 2.40
CA HIS A 639 5.20 -6.01 3.27
C HIS A 639 3.67 -5.91 3.14
N CYS A 640 3.11 -4.72 2.92
CA CYS A 640 1.66 -4.57 2.82
C CYS A 640 1.06 -5.29 1.61
N ILE A 641 1.74 -5.24 0.46
CA ILE A 641 1.33 -5.94 -0.76
C ILE A 641 1.54 -7.44 -0.62
N MET A 642 2.64 -7.85 0.01
CA MET A 642 2.85 -9.27 0.34
C MET A 642 1.77 -9.81 1.29
N SER A 643 1.29 -9.01 2.25
CA SER A 643 0.16 -9.36 3.11
C SER A 643 -1.13 -9.57 2.29
N ILE A 644 -1.47 -8.63 1.39
CA ILE A 644 -2.66 -8.73 0.53
C ILE A 644 -2.59 -9.98 -0.35
N MET A 645 -1.44 -10.22 -0.99
CA MET A 645 -1.28 -11.33 -1.92
C MET A 645 -1.15 -12.69 -1.22
N ALA A 646 -0.66 -12.72 0.02
CA ALA A 646 -0.71 -13.91 0.86
C ALA A 646 -2.17 -14.26 1.24
N CYS A 647 -3.02 -13.26 1.58
CA CYS A 647 -4.46 -13.46 1.75
C CYS A 647 -5.10 -13.99 0.47
N GLU A 648 -4.87 -13.35 -0.68
CA GLU A 648 -5.46 -13.79 -1.94
C GLU A 648 -5.01 -15.21 -2.33
N SER A 649 -3.77 -15.60 -1.98
CA SER A 649 -3.23 -16.94 -2.21
C SER A 649 -3.62 -17.98 -1.14
N GLY A 650 -4.37 -17.59 -0.11
CA GLY A 650 -4.89 -18.48 0.93
C GLY A 650 -3.98 -18.73 2.15
N ASP A 651 -2.80 -18.08 2.22
CA ASP A 651 -1.88 -18.17 3.36
C ASP A 651 -2.12 -17.04 4.38
N ARG A 652 -3.18 -17.19 5.16
CA ARG A 652 -3.61 -16.22 6.18
C ARG A 652 -2.58 -15.96 7.27
N ALA A 653 -1.79 -16.97 7.64
CA ALA A 653 -0.78 -16.84 8.68
C ALA A 653 0.39 -15.97 8.20
N LYS A 654 0.86 -16.23 6.98
CA LYS A 654 1.86 -15.40 6.31
C LYS A 654 1.35 -13.97 6.09
N ALA A 655 0.09 -13.82 5.69
CA ALA A 655 -0.53 -12.51 5.54
C ALA A 655 -0.51 -11.69 6.84
N LEU A 656 -0.76 -12.34 7.99
CA LEU A 656 -0.71 -11.70 9.30
C LEU A 656 0.71 -11.32 9.73
N ASP A 657 1.73 -12.13 9.41
CA ASP A 657 3.14 -11.78 9.67
C ASP A 657 3.55 -10.51 8.92
N TYR A 658 3.25 -10.44 7.62
CA TYR A 658 3.52 -9.25 6.80
C TYR A 658 2.73 -8.02 7.26
N PHE A 659 1.46 -8.20 7.66
CA PHE A 659 0.65 -7.13 8.23
C PHE A 659 1.28 -6.56 9.51
N ASN A 660 1.73 -7.42 10.42
CA ASN A 660 2.35 -6.98 11.69
C ASN A 660 3.64 -6.19 11.47
N LYS A 661 4.42 -6.51 10.43
CA LYS A 661 5.60 -5.72 10.01
C LYS A 661 5.23 -4.35 9.41
N THR A 662 4.03 -4.22 8.88
CA THR A 662 3.52 -3.01 8.23
C THR A 662 2.88 -2.06 9.24
N VAL A 663 1.89 -2.54 10.01
CA VAL A 663 1.01 -1.69 10.84
C VAL A 663 1.73 -0.97 11.97
N ARG A 664 2.84 -1.54 12.46
CA ARG A 664 3.65 -0.97 13.55
C ARG A 664 5.02 -0.50 13.11
N MET A 665 5.26 -0.32 11.80
CA MET A 665 6.59 -0.01 11.27
C MET A 665 7.25 1.16 11.98
N ASP A 666 6.54 2.30 12.09
CA ASP A 666 7.07 3.50 12.72
C ASP A 666 7.05 3.46 14.25
N ILE A 667 6.00 2.86 14.82
CA ILE A 667 5.83 2.75 16.27
C ILE A 667 6.94 1.89 16.89
N ASP A 668 7.24 0.74 16.26
CA ASP A 668 8.24 -0.21 16.71
C ASP A 668 9.64 0.05 16.08
N ASP A 669 9.76 1.07 15.21
CA ASP A 669 10.98 1.44 14.46
C ASP A 669 11.62 0.24 13.75
N VAL A 670 10.80 -0.51 13.00
CA VAL A 670 11.18 -1.80 12.39
C VAL A 670 12.40 -1.67 11.46
N ASN A 671 12.54 -0.53 10.79
CA ASN A 671 13.64 -0.24 9.86
C ASN A 671 14.77 0.59 10.49
N GLY A 672 14.65 1.00 11.77
CA GLY A 672 15.67 1.78 12.48
C GLY A 672 15.86 3.21 11.97
N ASN A 673 14.87 3.77 11.26
CA ASN A 673 14.94 5.06 10.57
C ASN A 673 13.69 5.94 10.76
N SER A 674 12.82 5.64 11.72
CA SER A 674 11.65 6.50 12.02
C SER A 674 12.04 7.86 12.62
N ARG A 675 13.30 8.03 13.04
CA ARG A 675 13.87 9.36 13.34
C ARG A 675 13.82 10.30 12.14
N ASP A 676 13.91 9.75 10.93
CA ASP A 676 13.94 10.49 9.66
C ASP A 676 12.53 10.70 9.10
N GLY A 677 11.49 10.53 9.91
CA GLY A 677 10.08 10.74 9.58
C GLY A 677 9.31 9.44 9.32
N ILE A 678 7.97 9.55 9.38
CA ILE A 678 7.02 8.45 9.18
C ILE A 678 7.10 7.85 7.78
N HIS A 679 6.52 6.70 7.53
CA HIS A 679 6.47 6.08 6.21
C HIS A 679 5.03 6.12 5.65
N THR A 680 4.67 7.19 4.93
CA THR A 680 3.26 7.42 4.51
C THR A 680 2.71 6.29 3.65
N ALA A 681 3.48 5.76 2.70
CA ALA A 681 3.05 4.61 1.90
C ALA A 681 2.83 3.35 2.75
N CYS A 682 3.65 3.10 3.77
CA CYS A 682 3.48 1.97 4.69
C CYS A 682 2.25 2.14 5.58
N MET A 683 2.02 3.36 6.07
CA MET A 683 0.81 3.70 6.83
C MET A 683 -0.45 3.44 6.00
N ALA A 684 -0.46 3.85 4.73
CA ALA A 684 -1.55 3.54 3.80
C ALA A 684 -1.66 2.02 3.56
N GLY A 685 -0.53 1.37 3.36
CA GLY A 685 -0.38 -0.07 3.23
C GLY A 685 -1.02 -0.85 4.38
N SER A 686 -0.95 -0.35 5.62
CA SER A 686 -1.56 -1.00 6.78
C SER A 686 -3.09 -1.10 6.65
N TRP A 687 -3.77 -0.04 6.22
CA TRP A 687 -5.21 -0.07 5.93
C TRP A 687 -5.49 -0.96 4.71
N MET A 688 -4.65 -0.88 3.68
CA MET A 688 -4.80 -1.70 2.47
C MET A 688 -4.73 -3.20 2.78
N SER A 689 -3.81 -3.64 3.64
CA SER A 689 -3.73 -5.04 4.09
C SER A 689 -5.01 -5.51 4.77
N VAL A 690 -5.70 -4.63 5.52
CA VAL A 690 -6.98 -4.98 6.14
C VAL A 690 -8.11 -5.03 5.14
N VAL A 691 -8.26 -3.98 4.32
CA VAL A 691 -9.42 -3.85 3.43
C VAL A 691 -9.27 -4.67 2.16
N TYR A 692 -8.15 -4.54 1.44
CA TYR A 692 -7.91 -5.32 0.22
C TYR A 692 -7.46 -6.76 0.52
N GLY A 693 -6.74 -6.99 1.63
CA GLY A 693 -6.28 -8.31 2.04
C GLY A 693 -7.34 -9.08 2.84
N PHE A 694 -7.45 -8.81 4.14
CA PHE A 694 -8.30 -9.61 5.05
C PHE A 694 -9.81 -9.50 4.79
N ALA A 695 -10.33 -8.33 4.40
CA ALA A 695 -11.72 -8.21 3.97
C ALA A 695 -11.92 -8.64 2.50
N GLY A 696 -10.81 -8.81 1.76
CA GLY A 696 -10.79 -9.22 0.37
C GLY A 696 -11.56 -8.27 -0.56
N PHE A 697 -11.61 -6.98 -0.23
CA PHE A 697 -12.21 -5.96 -1.09
C PHE A 697 -11.43 -5.89 -2.41
N LYS A 698 -12.15 -5.81 -3.53
CA LYS A 698 -11.56 -5.57 -4.86
C LYS A 698 -12.39 -4.50 -5.57
N ASP A 699 -11.71 -3.59 -6.25
CA ASP A 699 -12.27 -2.39 -6.86
C ASP A 699 -11.80 -2.17 -8.30
N TYR A 700 -11.97 -3.17 -9.16
CA TYR A 700 -11.48 -3.11 -10.53
C TYR A 700 -12.60 -2.78 -11.52
N GLY A 701 -12.40 -1.76 -12.36
CA GLY A 701 -13.35 -1.39 -13.41
C GLY A 701 -14.68 -0.82 -12.92
N GLY A 702 -14.77 -0.38 -11.66
CA GLY A 702 -16.01 0.08 -11.04
C GLY A 702 -16.93 -1.04 -10.56
N GLU A 703 -16.42 -2.27 -10.52
CA GLU A 703 -17.08 -3.40 -9.86
C GLU A 703 -16.44 -3.65 -8.49
N TYR A 704 -17.30 -3.83 -7.47
CA TYR A 704 -16.90 -3.99 -6.08
C TYR A 704 -17.22 -5.39 -5.59
N SER A 705 -16.20 -6.11 -5.10
CA SER A 705 -16.39 -7.45 -4.56
C SER A 705 -15.64 -7.68 -3.26
N PHE A 706 -16.08 -8.65 -2.47
CA PHE A 706 -15.46 -9.03 -1.20
C PHE A 706 -15.20 -10.54 -1.15
N ASN A 707 -14.00 -10.92 -0.69
CA ASN A 707 -13.65 -12.29 -0.32
C ASN A 707 -13.03 -12.31 1.10
N PRO A 708 -13.85 -12.25 2.16
CA PRO A 708 -13.34 -12.17 3.53
C PRO A 708 -12.48 -13.38 3.93
N GLN A 709 -11.31 -13.11 4.49
CA GLN A 709 -10.34 -14.10 4.98
C GLN A 709 -9.73 -13.65 6.31
N LEU A 710 -10.53 -13.54 7.36
CA LEU A 710 -10.04 -13.11 8.67
C LEU A 710 -9.01 -14.11 9.26
N PRO A 711 -7.95 -13.62 9.91
CA PRO A 711 -7.04 -14.46 10.68
C PRO A 711 -7.75 -14.98 11.94
N LYS A 712 -7.30 -16.11 12.49
CA LYS A 712 -7.92 -16.73 13.70
C LYS A 712 -7.76 -15.84 14.94
N GLU A 713 -6.81 -14.93 14.88
CA GLU A 713 -6.49 -13.91 15.88
C GLU A 713 -7.60 -12.86 16.00
N TRP A 714 -8.43 -12.65 14.97
CA TRP A 714 -9.48 -11.63 14.97
C TRP A 714 -10.86 -12.25 15.09
N LYS A 715 -11.62 -11.85 16.10
CA LYS A 715 -13.02 -12.24 16.28
C LYS A 715 -13.93 -11.47 15.32
N LYS A 716 -13.63 -10.18 15.12
CA LYS A 716 -14.45 -9.27 14.32
C LYS A 716 -13.61 -8.18 13.67
N LEU A 717 -13.98 -7.82 12.45
CA LEU A 717 -13.49 -6.64 11.73
C LEU A 717 -14.71 -5.79 11.33
N SER A 718 -14.66 -4.47 11.53
CA SER A 718 -15.69 -3.56 11.03
C SER A 718 -15.08 -2.25 10.51
N PHE A 719 -15.55 -1.79 9.36
CA PHE A 719 -15.08 -0.58 8.70
C PHE A 719 -16.14 -0.06 7.71
N SER A 720 -15.91 1.10 7.12
CA SER A 720 -16.80 1.72 6.14
C SER A 720 -16.06 2.12 4.86
N LEU A 721 -16.79 2.20 3.75
CA LEU A 721 -16.31 2.68 2.46
C LEU A 721 -17.27 3.72 1.88
N ALA A 722 -16.75 4.87 1.46
CA ALA A 722 -17.49 5.86 0.68
C ALA A 722 -17.48 5.48 -0.80
N ILE A 723 -18.66 5.26 -1.39
CA ILE A 723 -18.82 4.90 -2.81
C ILE A 723 -20.04 5.65 -3.35
N ARG A 724 -19.85 6.47 -4.40
CA ARG A 724 -20.90 7.26 -5.07
C ARG A 724 -21.74 8.09 -4.10
N GLY A 725 -21.09 8.68 -3.09
CA GLY A 725 -21.74 9.45 -2.02
C GLY A 725 -22.46 8.62 -0.96
N ALA A 726 -22.57 7.29 -1.13
CA ALA A 726 -23.09 6.38 -0.12
C ALA A 726 -21.98 5.90 0.82
N ILE A 727 -22.34 5.57 2.06
CA ILE A 727 -21.42 4.93 3.00
C ILE A 727 -21.86 3.48 3.19
N LEU A 728 -21.03 2.56 2.72
CA LEU A 728 -21.17 1.13 2.91
C LEU A 728 -20.48 0.75 4.22
N ASP A 729 -21.24 0.23 5.18
CA ASP A 729 -20.71 -0.36 6.41
C ASP A 729 -20.52 -1.87 6.23
N ILE A 730 -19.37 -2.37 6.65
CA ILE A 730 -19.00 -3.79 6.57
C ILE A 730 -18.68 -4.29 7.98
N SER A 731 -19.23 -5.44 8.34
CA SER A 731 -18.89 -6.15 9.57
C SER A 731 -18.63 -7.62 9.25
N LEU A 732 -17.43 -8.10 9.55
CA LEU A 732 -16.97 -9.46 9.27
C LEU A 732 -16.65 -10.14 10.60
N THR A 733 -17.06 -11.39 10.75
CA THR A 733 -16.59 -12.30 11.81
C THR A 733 -15.94 -13.52 11.16
N GLN A 734 -15.57 -14.53 11.94
CA GLN A 734 -15.14 -15.82 11.39
C GLN A 734 -16.23 -16.52 10.56
N ASN A 735 -17.51 -16.26 10.88
CA ASN A 735 -18.63 -17.07 10.39
C ASN A 735 -19.63 -16.28 9.55
N GLU A 736 -19.56 -14.94 9.55
CA GLU A 736 -20.51 -14.11 8.81
C GLU A 736 -19.87 -12.85 8.21
N ALA A 737 -20.41 -12.43 7.06
CA ALA A 737 -20.14 -11.13 6.46
C ALA A 737 -21.44 -10.34 6.36
N VAL A 738 -21.45 -9.13 6.90
CA VAL A 738 -22.60 -8.24 6.93
C VAL A 738 -22.28 -6.96 6.18
N TYR A 739 -23.16 -6.58 5.26
CA TYR A 739 -23.11 -5.34 4.50
C TYR A 739 -24.37 -4.52 4.78
N SER A 740 -24.21 -3.26 5.16
CA SER A 740 -25.33 -2.32 5.32
C SER A 740 -25.02 -1.00 4.67
N LEU A 741 -26.00 -0.42 3.98
CA LEU A 741 -25.85 0.89 3.36
C LEU A 741 -26.52 1.95 4.24
N ARG A 742 -25.76 2.98 4.64
CA ARG A 742 -26.34 4.16 5.31
C ARG A 742 -27.30 4.89 4.36
N ASP A 743 -28.07 5.85 4.88
CA ASP A 743 -29.02 6.62 4.06
C ASP A 743 -28.34 7.23 2.82
N SER A 744 -28.79 6.81 1.63
CA SER A 744 -28.26 7.18 0.32
C SER A 744 -29.36 7.11 -0.73
N SER A 745 -29.33 7.98 -1.74
CA SER A 745 -30.23 7.91 -2.89
C SER A 745 -29.76 6.91 -3.97
N VAL A 746 -28.53 6.41 -3.88
CA VAL A 746 -27.90 5.56 -4.89
C VAL A 746 -27.68 4.14 -4.32
N PRO A 747 -28.28 3.10 -4.93
CA PRO A 747 -28.00 1.72 -4.54
C PRO A 747 -26.62 1.26 -5.05
N LEU A 748 -26.04 0.26 -4.40
CA LEU A 748 -24.72 -0.28 -4.75
C LEU A 748 -24.83 -1.71 -5.28
N ASP A 749 -24.26 -1.95 -6.45
CA ASP A 749 -24.02 -3.30 -6.99
C ASP A 749 -22.73 -3.86 -6.37
N LEU A 750 -22.87 -4.96 -5.62
CA LEU A 750 -21.79 -5.60 -4.89
C LEU A 750 -21.72 -7.10 -5.22
N CYS A 751 -20.57 -7.70 -4.97
CA CYS A 751 -20.38 -9.14 -5.08
C CYS A 751 -19.76 -9.69 -3.79
N HIS A 752 -20.41 -10.66 -3.15
CA HIS A 752 -19.81 -11.44 -2.09
C HIS A 752 -19.35 -12.76 -2.69
N ARG A 753 -18.03 -13.02 -2.72
CA ARG A 753 -17.47 -14.18 -3.45
C ARG A 753 -17.93 -14.16 -4.92
N ASN A 754 -18.73 -15.14 -5.35
CA ASN A 754 -19.35 -15.23 -6.68
C ASN A 754 -20.84 -14.83 -6.69
N GLU A 755 -21.42 -14.40 -5.57
CA GLU A 755 -22.81 -13.99 -5.45
C GLU A 755 -22.97 -12.48 -5.62
N LYS A 756 -23.64 -12.06 -6.70
CA LYS A 756 -23.97 -10.65 -6.96
C LYS A 756 -25.24 -10.24 -6.22
N PHE A 757 -25.23 -9.06 -5.60
CA PHE A 757 -26.39 -8.50 -4.93
C PHE A 757 -26.44 -6.99 -5.05
N LEU A 758 -27.66 -6.44 -5.04
CA LEU A 758 -27.92 -5.01 -4.97
C LEU A 758 -28.26 -4.63 -3.54
N LEU A 759 -27.60 -3.59 -3.01
CA LEU A 759 -27.85 -3.07 -1.68
C LEU A 759 -28.44 -1.66 -1.77
N LYS A 760 -29.60 -1.44 -1.13
CA LYS A 760 -30.27 -0.14 -1.07
C LYS A 760 -30.11 0.50 0.31
N ALA A 761 -30.38 1.80 0.42
CA ALA A 761 -30.27 2.53 1.67
C ALA A 761 -31.15 1.94 2.78
N GLY A 762 -30.59 1.83 3.98
CA GLY A 762 -31.22 1.20 5.13
C GLY A 762 -31.30 -0.33 5.06
N GLU A 763 -30.95 -0.95 3.92
CA GLU A 763 -30.91 -2.41 3.81
C GLU A 763 -29.63 -2.97 4.44
N LYS A 764 -29.78 -4.19 4.97
CA LYS A 764 -28.70 -5.05 5.43
C LYS A 764 -28.75 -6.37 4.68
N ARG A 765 -27.60 -6.91 4.33
CA ARG A 765 -27.41 -8.26 3.77
C ARG A 765 -26.37 -9.00 4.60
N THR A 766 -26.63 -10.27 4.87
CA THR A 766 -25.76 -11.15 5.65
C THR A 766 -25.45 -12.39 4.82
N PHE A 767 -24.18 -12.78 4.78
CA PHE A 767 -23.67 -13.97 4.12
C PHE A 767 -22.98 -14.85 5.15
N SER A 768 -23.19 -16.17 5.09
CA SER A 768 -22.45 -17.13 5.90
C SER A 768 -21.05 -17.31 5.33
N LEU A 769 -20.05 -17.27 6.19
CA LEU A 769 -18.66 -17.63 5.88
C LEU A 769 -18.30 -19.05 6.30
N ASN A 770 -19.20 -19.73 7.04
CA ASN A 770 -19.03 -21.16 7.35
C ASN A 770 -18.89 -21.95 6.04
N PRO A 771 -17.95 -22.91 5.98
CA PRO A 771 -17.78 -23.70 4.77
C PRO A 771 -19.09 -24.44 4.45
N LYS A 772 -19.39 -24.52 3.16
CA LYS A 772 -20.54 -25.27 2.63
C LYS A 772 -20.04 -26.20 1.55
N LEU A 773 -20.63 -27.39 1.43
CA LEU A 773 -20.40 -28.25 0.27
C LEU A 773 -21.15 -27.69 -0.96
N SER A 774 -20.49 -26.84 -1.73
CA SER A 774 -21.07 -26.17 -2.91
C SER A 774 -20.75 -26.88 -4.24
N ALA A 775 -19.69 -27.69 -4.30
CA ALA A 775 -19.42 -28.59 -5.42
C ALA A 775 -18.48 -29.72 -5.00
N VAL A 776 -18.52 -30.83 -5.75
CA VAL A 776 -17.51 -31.90 -5.66
C VAL A 776 -16.79 -32.02 -7.00
N LEU A 777 -15.47 -31.90 -6.96
CA LEU A 777 -14.60 -31.89 -8.12
C LEU A 777 -13.85 -33.21 -8.19
N PHE A 778 -14.11 -34.00 -9.21
CA PHE A 778 -13.56 -35.33 -9.36
C PHE A 778 -12.41 -35.33 -10.36
N ASP A 779 -11.28 -35.96 -10.02
CA ASP A 779 -10.44 -36.50 -11.08
C ASP A 779 -11.18 -37.62 -11.83
N LEU A 780 -10.73 -37.94 -13.05
CA LEU A 780 -11.30 -39.01 -13.84
C LEU A 780 -10.68 -40.37 -13.52
N ASP A 781 -9.36 -40.44 -13.55
CA ASP A 781 -8.60 -41.68 -13.51
C ASP A 781 -8.40 -42.13 -12.06
N GLY A 782 -8.73 -43.38 -11.75
CA GLY A 782 -8.62 -43.91 -10.38
C GLY A 782 -9.69 -43.40 -9.40
N VAL A 783 -10.50 -42.42 -9.82
CA VAL A 783 -11.65 -41.90 -9.05
C VAL A 783 -12.99 -42.27 -9.69
N ILE A 784 -13.24 -41.93 -10.96
CA ILE A 784 -14.50 -42.26 -11.64
C ILE A 784 -14.41 -43.62 -12.32
N THR A 785 -13.30 -43.88 -13.00
CA THR A 785 -13.03 -45.13 -13.70
C THR A 785 -11.53 -45.41 -13.68
N ASN A 786 -11.14 -46.67 -13.87
CA ASN A 786 -9.72 -47.02 -13.96
C ASN A 786 -9.28 -47.10 -15.43
N THR A 787 -8.84 -45.98 -16.02
CA THR A 787 -8.29 -46.00 -17.39
C THR A 787 -6.77 -46.18 -17.46
N ALA A 788 -6.08 -46.28 -16.31
CA ALA A 788 -4.64 -46.51 -16.26
C ALA A 788 -4.17 -47.76 -17.06
N PRO A 789 -4.87 -48.91 -17.04
CA PRO A 789 -4.53 -50.06 -17.88
C PRO A 789 -4.61 -49.76 -19.39
N LEU A 790 -5.55 -48.90 -19.81
CA LEU A 790 -5.70 -48.50 -21.21
C LEU A 790 -4.56 -47.57 -21.64
N HIS A 791 -4.13 -46.67 -20.74
CA HIS A 791 -2.94 -45.85 -20.95
C HIS A 791 -1.68 -46.71 -21.06
N PHE A 792 -1.50 -47.67 -20.15
CA PHE A 792 -0.38 -48.61 -20.18
C PHE A 792 -0.32 -49.40 -21.48
N ALA A 793 -1.46 -49.95 -21.92
CA ALA A 793 -1.53 -50.71 -23.17
C ALA A 793 -1.17 -49.85 -24.39
N ALA A 794 -1.65 -48.61 -24.44
CA ALA A 794 -1.34 -47.69 -25.53
C ALA A 794 0.14 -47.26 -25.54
N TRP A 795 0.74 -47.00 -24.38
CA TRP A 795 2.17 -46.68 -24.27
C TRP A 795 3.05 -47.90 -24.57
N LYS A 796 2.66 -49.09 -24.10
CA LYS A 796 3.36 -50.34 -24.38
C LYS A 796 3.36 -50.65 -25.88
N LYS A 797 2.23 -50.47 -26.56
CA LYS A 797 2.15 -50.64 -28.03
C LYS A 797 3.07 -49.65 -28.76
N MET A 798 3.11 -48.38 -28.35
CA MET A 798 4.04 -47.41 -28.89
C MET A 798 5.50 -47.84 -28.68
N ALA A 799 5.85 -48.24 -27.45
CA ALA A 799 7.19 -48.67 -27.10
C ALA A 799 7.62 -49.90 -27.90
N GLU A 800 6.73 -50.89 -28.08
CA GLU A 800 6.98 -52.08 -28.89
C GLU A 800 7.20 -51.75 -30.37
N GLU A 801 6.42 -50.83 -30.94
CA GLU A 801 6.56 -50.40 -32.34
C GLU A 801 7.89 -49.66 -32.60
N GLU A 802 8.44 -48.99 -31.59
CA GLU A 802 9.70 -48.22 -31.69
C GLU A 802 10.90 -48.92 -31.04
N GLY A 803 10.72 -50.15 -30.54
CA GLY A 803 11.78 -50.92 -29.88
C GLY A 803 12.25 -50.34 -28.54
N LEU A 804 11.43 -49.54 -27.86
CA LEU A 804 11.70 -48.97 -26.54
C LEU A 804 11.29 -49.95 -25.43
N LYS A 805 11.99 -49.90 -24.30
CA LYS A 805 11.64 -50.63 -23.08
C LYS A 805 10.57 -49.84 -22.32
N PHE A 806 9.45 -50.50 -22.02
CA PHE A 806 8.38 -49.94 -21.21
C PHE A 806 7.78 -51.01 -20.29
N ASP A 807 7.82 -50.78 -18.98
CA ASP A 807 7.33 -51.69 -17.95
C ASP A 807 6.41 -50.97 -16.94
N GLU A 808 5.84 -51.71 -15.99
CA GLU A 808 4.93 -51.14 -14.99
C GLU A 808 5.61 -50.13 -14.06
N ASN A 809 6.90 -50.28 -13.78
CA ASN A 809 7.63 -49.34 -12.92
C ASN A 809 7.82 -48.00 -13.65
N MET A 810 8.09 -48.02 -14.95
CA MET A 810 8.11 -46.82 -15.77
C MET A 810 6.72 -46.19 -15.85
N ASN A 811 5.67 -46.99 -16.05
CA ASN A 811 4.29 -46.48 -16.10
C ASN A 811 3.85 -45.76 -14.82
N LYS A 812 4.31 -46.22 -13.64
CA LYS A 812 4.04 -45.52 -12.36
C LYS A 812 4.58 -44.10 -12.34
N LYS A 813 5.70 -43.82 -13.02
CA LYS A 813 6.26 -42.46 -13.16
C LYS A 813 5.42 -41.55 -14.07
N LEU A 814 4.53 -42.14 -14.88
CA LEU A 814 3.67 -41.40 -15.81
C LEU A 814 2.29 -41.05 -15.24
N LEU A 815 1.98 -41.52 -14.03
CA LEU A 815 0.69 -41.27 -13.39
C LEU A 815 0.59 -39.79 -13.00
N GLY A 816 -0.49 -39.13 -13.43
CA GLY A 816 -0.78 -37.73 -13.08
C GLY A 816 -0.05 -36.66 -13.88
N ILE A 817 0.75 -37.02 -14.90
CA ILE A 817 1.45 -36.07 -15.80
C ILE A 817 0.86 -36.07 -17.21
N SER A 818 1.19 -35.05 -18.01
CA SER A 818 0.66 -34.91 -19.38
C SER A 818 1.15 -36.01 -20.33
N ARG A 819 0.54 -36.11 -21.52
CA ARG A 819 0.96 -37.10 -22.53
C ARG A 819 2.34 -36.79 -23.07
N GLU A 820 2.60 -35.51 -23.26
CA GLU A 820 3.85 -34.96 -23.76
C GLU A 820 4.97 -35.24 -22.75
N GLU A 821 4.78 -34.90 -21.46
CA GLU A 821 5.74 -35.24 -20.40
C GLU A 821 5.91 -36.76 -20.24
N SER A 822 4.82 -37.52 -20.37
CA SER A 822 4.90 -38.98 -20.32
C SER A 822 5.82 -39.53 -21.41
N LEU A 823 5.75 -38.98 -22.62
CA LEU A 823 6.65 -39.37 -23.72
C LEU A 823 8.09 -39.01 -23.39
N GLU A 824 8.35 -37.82 -22.86
CA GLU A 824 9.70 -37.39 -22.45
C GLU A 824 10.31 -38.32 -21.41
N VAL A 825 9.54 -38.75 -20.40
CA VAL A 825 10.01 -39.73 -19.41
C VAL A 825 10.37 -41.06 -20.08
N ILE A 826 9.53 -41.57 -20.99
CA ILE A 826 9.81 -42.82 -21.71
C ILE A 826 11.08 -42.70 -22.55
N LEU A 827 11.26 -41.59 -23.27
CA LEU A 827 12.43 -41.35 -24.11
C LEU A 827 13.71 -41.25 -23.28
N SER A 828 13.67 -40.46 -22.20
CA SER A 828 14.79 -40.26 -21.27
C SER A 828 15.26 -41.58 -20.65
N GLU A 829 14.34 -42.41 -20.15
CA GLU A 829 14.67 -43.72 -19.56
C GLU A 829 15.23 -44.72 -20.59
N ASN A 830 14.94 -44.51 -21.87
CA ASN A 830 15.47 -45.32 -22.96
C ASN A 830 16.73 -44.72 -23.61
N GLY A 831 17.20 -43.55 -23.18
CA GLY A 831 18.30 -42.82 -23.81
C GLY A 831 18.02 -42.47 -25.28
N ALA A 832 16.74 -42.33 -25.65
CA ALA A 832 16.30 -42.02 -27.00
C ALA A 832 16.07 -40.51 -27.15
N ASP A 833 16.54 -39.94 -28.25
CA ASP A 833 16.30 -38.54 -28.61
C ASP A 833 15.54 -38.48 -29.93
N TRP A 834 14.32 -37.94 -29.89
CA TRP A 834 13.41 -37.87 -31.04
C TRP A 834 13.22 -36.42 -31.47
N SER A 835 13.06 -36.18 -32.78
CA SER A 835 12.67 -34.86 -33.26
C SER A 835 11.27 -34.46 -32.77
N GLU A 836 11.02 -33.16 -32.63
CA GLU A 836 9.71 -32.64 -32.20
C GLU A 836 8.55 -33.08 -33.11
N GLU A 837 8.78 -33.18 -34.42
CA GLU A 837 7.79 -33.71 -35.37
C GLU A 837 7.43 -35.17 -35.07
N LYS A 838 8.44 -35.99 -34.73
CA LYS A 838 8.22 -37.40 -34.39
C LYS A 838 7.49 -37.52 -33.05
N LYS A 839 7.86 -36.72 -32.04
CA LYS A 839 7.16 -36.67 -30.75
C LYS A 839 5.69 -36.31 -30.93
N ALA A 840 5.40 -35.24 -31.68
CA ALA A 840 4.03 -34.81 -31.95
C ALA A 840 3.21 -35.87 -32.71
N SER A 841 3.81 -36.53 -33.70
CA SER A 841 3.18 -37.63 -34.44
C SER A 841 2.83 -38.79 -33.51
N TRP A 842 3.76 -39.22 -32.65
CA TRP A 842 3.53 -40.32 -31.72
C TRP A 842 2.54 -39.99 -30.61
N CYS A 843 2.56 -38.77 -30.07
CA CYS A 843 1.53 -38.30 -29.14
C CYS A 843 0.13 -38.35 -29.78
N THR A 844 0.03 -38.06 -31.08
CA THR A 844 -1.22 -38.18 -31.85
C THR A 844 -1.62 -39.63 -32.03
N LYS A 845 -0.72 -40.48 -32.53
CA LYS A 845 -0.97 -41.91 -32.77
C LYS A 845 -1.32 -42.67 -31.48
N LYS A 846 -0.61 -42.40 -30.38
CA LYS A 846 -0.93 -42.96 -29.05
C LYS A 846 -2.33 -42.55 -28.60
N ASN A 847 -2.74 -41.32 -28.87
CA ASN A 847 -4.08 -40.85 -28.54
C ASN A 847 -5.16 -41.54 -29.38
N GLU A 848 -4.89 -41.84 -30.65
CA GLU A 848 -5.80 -42.62 -31.50
C GLU A 848 -5.95 -44.05 -30.97
N ILE A 849 -4.84 -44.73 -30.68
CA ILE A 849 -4.84 -46.07 -30.05
C ILE A 849 -5.62 -46.05 -28.74
N TYR A 850 -5.40 -45.03 -27.91
CA TYR A 850 -6.15 -44.85 -26.67
C TYR A 850 -7.64 -44.63 -26.94
N LYS A 851 -8.01 -43.74 -27.88
CA LYS A 851 -9.41 -43.48 -28.26
C LYS A 851 -10.15 -44.70 -28.81
N GLU A 852 -9.44 -45.59 -29.50
CA GLU A 852 -9.95 -46.90 -29.94
C GLU A 852 -10.22 -47.79 -28.73
N SER A 853 -9.28 -47.86 -27.79
CA SER A 853 -9.45 -48.65 -26.55
C SER A 853 -10.60 -48.15 -25.66
N LEU A 854 -10.92 -46.85 -25.68
CA LEU A 854 -12.07 -46.30 -24.95
C LEU A 854 -13.43 -46.88 -25.40
N SER A 855 -13.48 -47.50 -26.59
CA SER A 855 -14.69 -48.15 -27.10
C SER A 855 -15.14 -49.35 -26.26
N THR A 856 -14.23 -49.94 -25.47
CA THR A 856 -14.52 -51.07 -24.59
C THR A 856 -15.09 -50.67 -23.23
N LEU A 857 -15.08 -49.39 -22.88
CA LEU A 857 -15.64 -48.89 -21.61
C LEU A 857 -17.16 -48.96 -21.61
N THR A 858 -17.70 -49.44 -20.49
CA THR A 858 -19.13 -49.61 -20.20
C THR A 858 -19.46 -49.16 -18.78
N GLU A 859 -20.74 -49.13 -18.41
CA GLU A 859 -21.16 -48.81 -17.02
C GLU A 859 -20.54 -49.72 -15.94
N LYS A 860 -20.04 -50.91 -16.30
CA LYS A 860 -19.37 -51.82 -15.34
C LYS A 860 -17.99 -51.32 -14.91
N ASP A 861 -17.41 -50.40 -15.66
CA ASP A 861 -16.08 -49.84 -15.44
C ASP A 861 -16.11 -48.59 -14.54
N ILE A 862 -17.31 -48.22 -14.05
CA ILE A 862 -17.48 -47.19 -13.00
C ILE A 862 -16.96 -47.76 -11.68
N LEU A 863 -16.10 -47.01 -11.00
CA LEU A 863 -15.54 -47.44 -9.72
C LEU A 863 -16.64 -47.55 -8.62
N PRO A 864 -16.49 -48.46 -7.64
CA PRO A 864 -17.51 -48.71 -6.63
C PRO A 864 -17.98 -47.44 -5.92
N GLY A 865 -19.27 -47.28 -5.68
CA GLY A 865 -19.85 -46.15 -4.94
C GLY A 865 -20.08 -44.86 -5.75
N ILE A 866 -19.35 -44.62 -6.85
CA ILE A 866 -19.37 -43.35 -7.58
C ILE A 866 -20.75 -43.01 -8.17
N LYS A 867 -21.40 -43.96 -8.86
CA LYS A 867 -22.73 -43.71 -9.45
C LYS A 867 -23.76 -43.30 -8.38
N LYS A 868 -23.74 -44.00 -7.24
CA LYS A 868 -24.60 -43.70 -6.10
C LYS A 868 -24.30 -42.31 -5.52
N LEU A 869 -23.03 -41.97 -5.33
CA LEU A 869 -22.64 -40.65 -4.85
C LEU A 869 -23.10 -39.54 -5.80
N LEU A 870 -22.95 -39.72 -7.11
CA LEU A 870 -23.41 -38.76 -8.10
C LEU A 870 -24.94 -38.58 -8.08
N GLU A 871 -25.69 -39.66 -7.87
CA GLU A 871 -27.14 -39.62 -7.62
C GLU A 871 -27.47 -38.84 -6.34
N ASP A 872 -26.75 -39.10 -5.24
CA ASP A 872 -26.92 -38.41 -3.97
C ASP A 872 -26.59 -36.91 -4.09
N LEU A 873 -25.51 -36.53 -4.78
CA LEU A 873 -25.14 -35.14 -5.03
C LEU A 873 -26.21 -34.40 -5.85
N LYS A 874 -26.72 -35.04 -6.92
CA LYS A 874 -27.82 -34.51 -7.72
C LYS A 874 -29.10 -34.33 -6.90
N ALA A 875 -29.43 -35.28 -6.02
CA ALA A 875 -30.57 -35.19 -5.12
C ALA A 875 -30.46 -34.03 -4.12
N HIS A 876 -29.24 -33.69 -3.70
CA HIS A 876 -28.95 -32.56 -2.79
C HIS A 876 -28.63 -31.24 -3.52
N SER A 877 -28.75 -31.20 -4.86
CA SER A 877 -28.41 -30.02 -5.67
C SER A 877 -26.96 -29.54 -5.51
N VAL A 878 -26.03 -30.47 -5.26
CA VAL A 878 -24.59 -30.20 -5.25
C VAL A 878 -24.00 -30.57 -6.62
N PRO A 879 -23.49 -29.61 -7.42
CA PRO A 879 -22.90 -29.91 -8.71
C PRO A 879 -21.66 -30.79 -8.58
N ALA A 880 -21.58 -31.80 -9.45
CA ALA A 880 -20.35 -32.54 -9.70
C ALA A 880 -19.66 -31.95 -10.92
N ALA A 881 -18.35 -31.70 -10.82
CA ALA A 881 -17.53 -31.29 -11.94
C ALA A 881 -16.30 -32.17 -12.10
N LEU A 882 -15.83 -32.32 -13.33
CA LEU A 882 -14.66 -33.14 -13.62
C LEU A 882 -13.43 -32.25 -13.82
N ALA A 883 -12.37 -32.51 -13.04
CA ALA A 883 -11.08 -31.85 -13.08
C ALA A 883 -10.02 -32.79 -13.67
N SER A 884 -10.15 -33.12 -14.96
CA SER A 884 -9.27 -34.07 -15.66
C SER A 884 -8.36 -33.39 -16.68
N SER A 885 -7.08 -33.79 -16.70
CA SER A 885 -6.12 -33.38 -17.73
C SER A 885 -6.38 -34.07 -19.09
N SER A 886 -7.29 -35.03 -19.15
CA SER A 886 -7.60 -35.78 -20.37
C SER A 886 -8.57 -35.01 -21.27
N LYS A 887 -8.12 -34.67 -22.49
CA LYS A 887 -8.97 -34.13 -23.56
C LYS A 887 -10.09 -35.10 -24.00
N ASN A 888 -10.03 -36.37 -23.60
CA ASN A 888 -11.03 -37.38 -23.94
C ASN A 888 -12.10 -37.55 -22.84
N ALA A 889 -12.00 -36.81 -21.73
CA ALA A 889 -12.89 -36.92 -20.59
C ALA A 889 -14.40 -36.89 -20.94
N PRO A 890 -14.90 -35.97 -21.80
CA PRO A 890 -16.33 -35.97 -22.18
C PRO A 890 -16.78 -37.28 -22.86
N LYS A 891 -15.94 -37.85 -23.74
CA LYS A 891 -16.22 -39.12 -24.42
C LYS A 891 -16.24 -40.30 -23.44
N ILE A 892 -15.41 -40.25 -22.41
CA ILE A 892 -15.38 -41.27 -21.35
C ILE A 892 -16.68 -41.20 -20.54
N LEU A 893 -17.11 -40.00 -20.12
CA LEU A 893 -18.39 -39.83 -19.42
C LEU A 893 -19.60 -40.27 -20.26
N GLU A 894 -19.58 -40.05 -21.57
CA GLU A 894 -20.63 -40.53 -22.49
C GLU A 894 -20.70 -42.06 -22.47
N ARG A 895 -19.54 -42.73 -22.57
CA ARG A 895 -19.45 -44.20 -22.59
C ARG A 895 -19.84 -44.85 -21.27
N LEU A 896 -19.50 -44.21 -20.16
CA LEU A 896 -19.89 -44.65 -18.82
C LEU A 896 -21.36 -44.31 -18.48
N GLY A 897 -22.09 -43.58 -19.34
CA GLY A 897 -23.45 -43.16 -19.06
C GLY A 897 -23.56 -42.14 -17.91
N LEU A 898 -22.48 -41.39 -17.64
CA LEU A 898 -22.40 -40.46 -16.51
C LEU A 898 -22.54 -38.97 -16.88
N THR A 899 -22.64 -38.65 -18.18
CA THR A 899 -22.63 -37.26 -18.67
C THR A 899 -23.69 -36.39 -18.00
N GLU A 900 -24.88 -36.93 -17.73
CA GLU A 900 -26.00 -36.18 -17.11
C GLU A 900 -25.82 -35.84 -15.62
N TYR A 901 -24.80 -36.41 -14.98
CA TYR A 901 -24.51 -36.17 -13.56
C TYR A 901 -23.45 -35.08 -13.36
N PHE A 902 -22.66 -34.77 -14.38
CA PHE A 902 -21.64 -33.74 -14.31
C PHE A 902 -22.17 -32.42 -14.88
N THR A 903 -22.21 -31.40 -14.04
CA THR A 903 -22.61 -30.04 -14.44
C THR A 903 -21.53 -29.36 -15.28
N ALA A 904 -20.26 -29.77 -15.11
CA ALA A 904 -19.13 -29.19 -15.82
C ALA A 904 -17.97 -30.17 -16.01
N VAL A 905 -17.16 -29.92 -17.05
CA VAL A 905 -15.85 -30.54 -17.27
C VAL A 905 -14.84 -29.41 -17.49
N ALA A 906 -13.77 -29.38 -16.68
CA ALA A 906 -12.69 -28.42 -16.81
C ALA A 906 -12.05 -28.49 -18.19
N ASP A 907 -11.69 -27.33 -18.75
CA ASP A 907 -11.02 -27.28 -20.05
C ASP A 907 -9.51 -27.31 -19.84
N ALA A 908 -8.90 -28.49 -20.06
CA ALA A 908 -7.45 -28.65 -19.99
C ALA A 908 -6.68 -27.78 -21.02
N GLY A 909 -7.35 -27.19 -22.02
CA GLY A 909 -6.76 -26.23 -22.95
C GLY A 909 -6.78 -24.78 -22.47
N ARG A 910 -7.55 -24.45 -21.42
CA ARG A 910 -7.63 -23.11 -20.82
C ARG A 910 -6.67 -22.90 -19.64
N VAL A 911 -6.24 -23.99 -19.02
CA VAL A 911 -5.30 -23.95 -17.89
C VAL A 911 -3.86 -23.78 -18.37
N GLN A 912 -3.05 -23.07 -17.59
CA GLN A 912 -1.63 -22.87 -17.94
C GLN A 912 -0.77 -24.06 -17.53
N LYS A 913 -1.07 -24.65 -16.36
CA LYS A 913 -0.31 -25.77 -15.80
C LYS A 913 -1.22 -26.93 -15.43
N ALA A 914 -0.67 -28.13 -15.60
CA ALA A 914 -1.29 -29.35 -15.09
C ALA A 914 -1.04 -29.49 -13.59
N LYS A 915 -1.61 -30.54 -12.99
CA LYS A 915 -1.30 -30.95 -11.61
C LYS A 915 0.23 -31.13 -11.48
N PRO A 916 0.87 -30.65 -10.40
CA PRO A 916 0.31 -30.29 -9.10
C PRO A 916 -0.12 -28.82 -8.94
N GLU A 917 -0.26 -28.06 -10.03
CA GLU A 917 -0.75 -26.67 -9.96
C GLU A 917 -2.28 -26.61 -9.88
N PRO A 918 -2.85 -25.57 -9.24
CA PRO A 918 -4.27 -25.54 -8.88
C PRO A 918 -5.22 -25.24 -10.05
N ASP A 919 -4.68 -24.93 -11.24
CA ASP A 919 -5.43 -24.39 -12.38
C ASP A 919 -6.67 -25.22 -12.73
N LEU A 920 -6.51 -26.54 -12.81
CA LEU A 920 -7.55 -27.44 -13.28
C LEU A 920 -8.72 -27.53 -12.30
N PHE A 921 -8.44 -27.52 -11.00
CA PHE A 921 -9.47 -27.55 -9.97
C PHE A 921 -10.17 -26.18 -9.85
N LEU A 922 -9.42 -25.08 -9.94
CA LEU A 922 -10.00 -23.73 -9.96
C LEU A 922 -10.92 -23.52 -11.17
N GLU A 923 -10.51 -23.95 -12.37
CA GLU A 923 -11.36 -23.94 -13.57
C GLU A 923 -12.60 -24.82 -13.39
N ALA A 924 -12.47 -26.00 -12.78
CA ALA A 924 -13.62 -26.87 -12.50
C ALA A 924 -14.62 -26.20 -11.54
N ALA A 925 -14.14 -25.54 -10.48
CA ALA A 925 -14.98 -24.80 -9.54
C ALA A 925 -15.71 -23.63 -10.22
N GLU A 926 -15.00 -22.85 -11.04
CA GLU A 926 -15.58 -21.73 -11.80
C GLU A 926 -16.70 -22.22 -12.73
N LYS A 927 -16.46 -23.29 -13.51
CA LYS A 927 -17.50 -23.86 -14.37
C LYS A 927 -18.67 -24.46 -13.59
N ALA A 928 -18.43 -24.98 -12.39
CA ALA A 928 -19.49 -25.43 -11.48
C ALA A 928 -20.27 -24.26 -10.85
N SER A 929 -19.88 -23.00 -11.10
CA SER A 929 -20.42 -21.81 -10.44
C SER A 929 -20.31 -21.89 -8.91
N ALA A 930 -19.29 -22.59 -8.41
CA ALA A 930 -19.03 -22.77 -6.98
C ALA A 930 -17.83 -21.94 -6.55
N TRP A 931 -17.88 -21.40 -5.34
CA TRP A 931 -16.71 -20.73 -4.77
C TRP A 931 -15.69 -21.78 -4.35
N TYR A 932 -14.42 -21.59 -4.72
CA TYR A 932 -13.40 -22.63 -4.58
C TYR A 932 -13.23 -23.13 -3.14
N SER A 933 -13.31 -22.29 -2.12
CA SER A 933 -13.17 -22.74 -0.72
C SER A 933 -14.34 -23.58 -0.22
N ASP A 934 -15.43 -23.61 -0.98
CA ASP A 934 -16.65 -24.38 -0.70
C ASP A 934 -16.70 -25.67 -1.57
N CYS A 935 -15.58 -26.04 -2.19
CA CYS A 935 -15.45 -27.24 -3.01
C CYS A 935 -14.64 -28.33 -2.29
N VAL A 936 -15.02 -29.58 -2.53
CA VAL A 936 -14.22 -30.76 -2.18
C VAL A 936 -13.64 -31.36 -3.45
N GLY A 937 -12.32 -31.51 -3.50
CA GLY A 937 -11.63 -32.24 -4.56
C GLY A 937 -11.40 -33.70 -4.20
N VAL A 938 -11.56 -34.62 -5.16
CA VAL A 938 -11.36 -36.06 -4.99
C VAL A 938 -10.30 -36.56 -5.98
N GLU A 939 -9.26 -37.22 -5.46
CA GLU A 939 -8.08 -37.65 -6.23
C GLU A 939 -7.48 -38.95 -5.68
N ASP A 940 -6.76 -39.72 -6.51
CA ASP A 940 -6.00 -40.92 -6.12
C ASP A 940 -4.46 -40.75 -6.16
N ALA A 941 -3.95 -39.60 -6.60
CA ALA A 941 -2.53 -39.28 -6.75
C ALA A 941 -2.07 -38.06 -5.93
N GLU A 942 -0.80 -38.07 -5.49
CA GLU A 942 -0.20 -37.00 -4.67
C GLU A 942 -0.20 -35.64 -5.40
N ALA A 943 0.08 -35.64 -6.70
CA ALA A 943 0.09 -34.40 -7.49
C ALA A 943 -1.28 -33.72 -7.52
N GLY A 944 -2.38 -34.47 -7.66
CA GLY A 944 -3.71 -33.89 -7.65
C GLY A 944 -4.18 -33.47 -6.26
N VAL A 945 -3.83 -34.21 -5.20
CA VAL A 945 -4.06 -33.75 -3.81
C VAL A 945 -3.33 -32.43 -3.54
N SER A 946 -2.09 -32.29 -4.03
CA SER A 946 -1.34 -31.04 -3.95
C SER A 946 -2.05 -29.89 -4.69
N ALA A 947 -2.58 -30.16 -5.90
CA ALA A 947 -3.35 -29.19 -6.67
C ALA A 947 -4.63 -28.72 -5.96
N ILE A 948 -5.40 -29.65 -5.37
CA ILE A 948 -6.61 -29.34 -4.57
C ILE A 948 -6.25 -28.43 -3.39
N ARG A 949 -5.20 -28.77 -2.65
CA ARG A 949 -4.76 -27.98 -1.48
C ARG A 949 -4.27 -26.59 -1.87
N LYS A 950 -3.47 -26.48 -2.93
CA LYS A 950 -3.04 -25.19 -3.47
C LYS A 950 -4.21 -24.34 -3.94
N ALA A 951 -5.29 -24.96 -4.42
CA ALA A 951 -6.51 -24.25 -4.81
C ALA A 951 -7.33 -23.73 -3.61
N GLY A 952 -6.94 -24.06 -2.37
CA GLY A 952 -7.68 -23.69 -1.16
C GLY A 952 -8.93 -24.54 -0.91
N MET A 953 -8.99 -25.74 -1.49
CA MET A 953 -10.11 -26.69 -1.38
C MET A 953 -9.83 -27.77 -0.34
N LYS A 954 -10.88 -28.39 0.19
CA LYS A 954 -10.77 -29.62 0.99
C LYS A 954 -10.47 -30.81 0.08
N SER A 955 -9.58 -31.69 0.50
CA SER A 955 -9.06 -32.78 -0.32
C SER A 955 -9.44 -34.16 0.21
N VAL A 956 -9.93 -35.01 -0.69
CA VAL A 956 -10.18 -36.44 -0.44
C VAL A 956 -9.21 -37.26 -1.27
N GLY A 957 -8.39 -38.06 -0.60
CA GLY A 957 -7.44 -38.98 -1.21
C GLY A 957 -7.94 -40.42 -1.20
N ILE A 958 -8.01 -41.06 -2.37
CA ILE A 958 -8.34 -42.49 -2.51
C ILE A 958 -7.04 -43.32 -2.54
N GLU A 959 -6.70 -43.94 -1.41
CA GLU A 959 -5.46 -44.69 -1.20
C GLU A 959 -5.52 -46.13 -1.75
N THR A 960 -5.94 -46.31 -3.00
CA THR A 960 -5.99 -47.65 -3.64
C THR A 960 -4.60 -48.22 -3.90
N THR A 961 -3.63 -47.37 -4.26
CA THR A 961 -2.29 -47.78 -4.70
C THR A 961 -1.15 -47.08 -3.94
N VAL A 962 -1.35 -45.84 -3.50
CA VAL A 962 -0.35 -45.02 -2.81
C VAL A 962 -1.00 -44.34 -1.59
N LYS A 963 -0.21 -44.12 -0.53
CA LYS A 963 -0.66 -43.33 0.62
C LYS A 963 -0.63 -41.85 0.30
N LEU A 964 -1.65 -41.12 0.72
CA LEU A 964 -1.84 -39.69 0.44
C LEU A 964 -1.91 -38.93 1.76
N PRO A 965 -0.77 -38.80 2.49
CA PRO A 965 -0.75 -38.19 3.83
C PRO A 965 -1.15 -36.72 3.83
N GLN A 966 -1.11 -36.07 2.67
CA GLN A 966 -1.51 -34.69 2.52
C GLN A 966 -3.03 -34.52 2.35
N ALA A 967 -3.81 -35.56 2.08
CA ALA A 967 -5.26 -35.40 1.94
C ALA A 967 -5.93 -35.14 3.29
N ASP A 968 -6.94 -34.26 3.32
CA ASP A 968 -7.70 -33.94 4.54
C ASP A 968 -8.55 -35.14 4.99
N LEU A 969 -9.16 -35.85 4.03
CA LEU A 969 -9.84 -37.13 4.24
C LEU A 969 -9.17 -38.22 3.40
N ARG A 970 -8.86 -39.36 4.02
CA ARG A 970 -8.22 -40.51 3.36
C ARG A 970 -9.17 -41.71 3.37
N LEU A 971 -9.39 -42.30 2.21
CA LEU A 971 -10.29 -43.44 2.04
C LEU A 971 -9.55 -44.57 1.32
N ALA A 972 -9.79 -45.83 1.72
CA ALA A 972 -9.15 -46.99 1.09
C ALA A 972 -9.78 -47.36 -0.26
N THR A 973 -11.02 -46.95 -0.51
CA THR A 973 -11.78 -47.25 -1.72
C THR A 973 -12.77 -46.15 -2.03
N THR A 974 -13.10 -45.95 -3.31
CA THR A 974 -14.18 -45.05 -3.75
C THR A 974 -15.55 -45.47 -3.21
N GLY A 975 -15.72 -46.75 -2.84
CA GLY A 975 -16.96 -47.26 -2.24
C GLY A 975 -17.29 -46.62 -0.89
N ASP A 976 -16.28 -46.07 -0.21
CA ASP A 976 -16.42 -45.38 1.07
C ASP A 976 -16.74 -43.89 0.92
N LEU A 977 -16.75 -43.36 -0.31
CA LEU A 977 -17.01 -41.95 -0.61
C LEU A 977 -18.52 -41.71 -0.61
N THR A 978 -19.04 -41.10 0.46
CA THR A 978 -20.48 -40.81 0.61
C THR A 978 -20.72 -39.32 0.81
N TYR A 979 -21.93 -38.87 0.50
CA TYR A 979 -22.33 -37.48 0.68
C TYR A 979 -22.14 -37.01 2.14
N GLU A 980 -22.48 -37.85 3.12
CA GLU A 980 -22.38 -37.53 4.55
C GLU A 980 -20.93 -37.29 4.99
N LYS A 981 -19.97 -38.07 4.45
CA LYS A 981 -18.55 -37.86 4.75
C LYS A 981 -18.01 -36.57 4.11
N LEU A 982 -18.45 -36.24 2.91
CA LEU A 982 -18.09 -34.99 2.24
C LEU A 982 -18.66 -33.79 3.00
N LEU A 983 -19.89 -33.90 3.51
CA LEU A 983 -20.51 -32.88 4.33
C LEU A 983 -19.76 -32.69 5.66
N ALA A 984 -19.47 -33.78 6.38
CA ALA A 984 -18.70 -33.74 7.62
C ALA A 984 -17.30 -33.11 7.43
N LEU A 985 -16.62 -33.40 6.32
CA LEU A 985 -15.32 -32.82 5.99
C LEU A 985 -15.35 -31.28 5.84
N MET A 986 -16.49 -30.72 5.45
CA MET A 986 -16.68 -29.26 5.34
C MET A 986 -17.04 -28.63 6.69
N GLU A 987 -17.60 -29.39 7.62
CA GLU A 987 -17.96 -28.92 8.97
C GLU A 987 -16.74 -28.87 9.92
N ASP A 988 -15.69 -29.66 9.64
CA ASP A 988 -14.40 -29.69 10.34
C ASP A 988 -13.41 -28.60 9.85
#